data_AF-A0A507CEJ0-F1
#
_entry.id   AF-A0A507CEJ0-F1
#
_cell.length_a   1.000
_cell.length_b   1.000
_cell.length_c   1.000
_cell.angle_alpha   90.00
_cell.angle_beta   90.00
_cell.angle_gamma   90.00
#
_symmetry.space_group_name_H-M   'P 1'
#
loop_
_entity.id
_entity.type
_entity.pdbx_description
1 polymer ?
#
loop_
_entity_poly.entity_id
_entity_poly.type
_entity_poly.pdbx_seq_one_letter_code
_entity_poly.pdbx_strand_id
1 'polypeptide(L)'
;MHSFQPINLGRIYVERSPKVGKSPLQPLSSRNHSGEGYIIAVIELEISAGMFSMQRSDFSAAIKLFDKATTVDSQDLSPYVLRAKCHMLADPPAVDKALAEADKVVKMKPSDATGYVIAWNSLSKLKHYETAFKLIRIGMSKVSPQDPQRQYIEEIYDLLRHKLPESVTGGARAKRPKVNDATAPPKTPGRKDGMFGQYQLPNELVHIIFAYLPFRNLGRGLGVCKAWSNYIQKDTMLWTKIDLRGSNINNSVIEMVSKRARSQLRSFILNGTKVNNNGMKKIIAARPTQLSQVIFERCSYIDDTTVINVCKVFGNTLTRLSLIKQDITDSCLAIVLTKCTSLLYLDISDNAKVTDAGFKSWPATSCLMALKASGCIRLPGHVWSTEYLNLKELDMSSTSFDLSSIRKLIAFPMLKTLKVTGVDLSAMAVQNAELTLSGVVKEVTKSTLVNLTHLAITRQPSLDDETLQAIASTNKALTYVIISMCVELTDAGLYSLINCKELKNLAVDRCIRVTDAGIKTVLAQCNKLENLDISDIPGVSDVTLDAIVQDGESLTSLNVSNCQELSGHGILKLHKKIGRPLKALIMNCLATVSNDTIRSFQNVGVKVQGNLNPVKVKSYLSFTNSHPTIPMTIVDAVYAESADDSGFGPSVLGTKEYWDAAYEREIRNFEDTSDIGEIWFGEHAAETMVSWVEKHCQDDPNVPIVDLGCGNGHLLLGLAELGFTTLTGLDYSDSSIRLAQAISESKDFISQMTFHTADILDPSSISPKFDSKFMIALDKGTYDAISLAGHEAKVGKGQGHIVDGYSSAVARMLNDEGGVLVITSCNWTEEELIQVFKKDFDLVERIKHKSFTFGGKTGSTIVTLILKKKSRP
;
A
#
# COMPACT_ATOMS: atom_id res chain seq x y z
N MET A 1 15.15 6.06 0.57
CA MET A 1 15.31 6.88 -0.64
C MET A 1 14.15 6.64 -1.63
N HIS A 2 12.89 6.87 -1.23
CA HIS A 2 11.69 6.46 -2.01
C HIS A 2 10.92 7.62 -2.67
N SER A 3 11.57 8.74 -2.99
CA SER A 3 10.91 9.88 -3.65
C SER A 3 11.65 10.32 -4.91
N PHE A 4 11.43 9.59 -5.99
CA PHE A 4 11.71 10.02 -7.35
C PHE A 4 10.67 9.36 -8.28
N GLN A 5 9.83 10.16 -8.94
CA GLN A 5 8.99 9.69 -10.04
C GLN A 5 9.30 10.52 -11.31
N PRO A 6 9.52 9.87 -12.47
CA PRO A 6 9.67 10.57 -13.75
C PRO A 6 8.38 11.26 -14.22
N ILE A 7 8.54 12.30 -15.03
CA ILE A 7 7.44 13.06 -15.64
C ILE A 7 6.87 12.33 -16.86
N ASN A 8 5.55 12.46 -17.02
CA ASN A 8 4.78 12.10 -18.21
C ASN A 8 5.19 12.98 -19.41
N LEU A 9 5.72 12.37 -20.47
CA LEU A 9 6.20 12.99 -21.73
C LEU A 9 5.12 13.76 -22.53
N GLY A 10 3.95 14.05 -21.97
CA GLY A 10 2.89 14.86 -22.60
C GLY A 10 3.14 16.37 -22.63
N ARG A 11 4.30 16.85 -22.15
CA ARG A 11 4.66 18.27 -22.06
C ARG A 11 5.60 18.75 -23.17
N ILE A 12 5.84 17.95 -24.19
CA ILE A 12 6.78 18.28 -25.26
C ILE A 12 5.97 18.87 -26.42
N TYR A 13 6.15 20.19 -26.63
CA TYR A 13 5.52 21.13 -27.56
C TYR A 13 4.26 21.90 -27.10
N VAL A 14 4.49 23.16 -26.74
CA VAL A 14 3.56 24.30 -26.77
C VAL A 14 4.02 25.23 -27.91
N GLU A 15 3.06 25.78 -28.65
CA GLU A 15 3.17 26.97 -29.51
C GLU A 15 4.29 27.03 -30.57
N ARG A 16 3.89 26.88 -31.83
CA ARG A 16 4.41 27.75 -32.89
C ARG A 16 3.44 28.92 -33.08
N SER A 17 3.88 30.14 -32.85
CA SER A 17 3.29 31.38 -33.38
C SER A 17 4.33 32.51 -33.34
N PRO A 18 4.28 33.56 -34.17
CA PRO A 18 3.36 33.86 -35.29
C PRO A 18 4.07 34.29 -36.61
N LYS A 19 3.33 34.24 -37.73
CA LYS A 19 3.42 35.02 -39.00
C LYS A 19 2.72 34.17 -40.08
N VAL A 20 1.67 34.55 -40.79
CA VAL A 20 1.08 35.84 -41.22
C VAL A 20 -0.44 35.64 -41.29
N GLY A 21 -1.22 36.68 -40.97
CA GLY A 21 -2.65 36.58 -40.71
C GLY A 21 -3.52 36.03 -41.84
N LYS A 22 -4.66 35.46 -41.43
CA LYS A 22 -5.97 35.60 -42.07
C LYS A 22 -7.07 35.17 -41.09
N SER A 23 -8.21 35.81 -41.28
CA SER A 23 -9.47 35.82 -40.52
C SER A 23 -10.20 34.44 -40.52
N PRO A 24 -11.36 34.29 -39.85
CA PRO A 24 -11.89 33.00 -39.40
C PRO A 24 -12.30 32.07 -40.55
N LEU A 25 -12.10 30.77 -40.33
CA LEU A 25 -12.43 29.69 -41.26
C LEU A 25 -13.93 29.65 -41.60
N GLN A 26 -14.25 30.08 -42.82
CA GLN A 26 -15.34 29.54 -43.62
C GLN A 26 -14.94 28.17 -44.21
N PRO A 27 -15.90 27.30 -44.59
CA PRO A 27 -15.62 25.96 -45.07
C PRO A 27 -15.00 26.01 -46.47
N LEU A 28 -13.83 25.41 -46.65
CA LEU A 28 -13.13 25.40 -47.94
C LEU A 28 -13.27 24.05 -48.65
N SER A 29 -13.94 24.12 -49.79
CA SER A 29 -13.82 23.26 -50.94
C SER A 29 -12.44 23.38 -51.62
N SER A 30 -12.02 22.26 -52.21
CA SER A 30 -11.13 22.09 -53.37
C SER A 30 -9.84 22.94 -53.54
N ARG A 31 -8.71 22.21 -53.49
CA ARG A 31 -7.48 22.30 -54.31
C ARG A 31 -6.67 23.61 -54.31
N ASN A 32 -5.52 23.56 -53.62
CA ASN A 32 -4.17 23.74 -54.20
C ASN A 32 -3.15 23.74 -53.05
N HIS A 33 -2.44 22.63 -52.81
CA HIS A 33 -1.35 22.62 -51.83
C HIS A 33 -0.04 22.20 -52.51
N SER A 34 0.96 23.07 -52.36
CA SER A 34 2.37 22.82 -52.60
C SER A 34 2.80 21.50 -51.95
N GLY A 35 3.81 20.84 -52.52
CA GLY A 35 4.32 19.55 -52.00
C GLY A 35 4.64 19.56 -50.50
N GLU A 36 5.07 20.70 -49.95
CA GLU A 36 5.32 20.86 -48.52
C GLU A 36 4.03 20.84 -47.67
N GLY A 37 2.94 21.45 -48.13
CA GLY A 37 1.65 21.44 -47.41
C GLY A 37 1.00 20.06 -47.39
N TYR A 38 1.19 19.26 -48.45
CA TYR A 38 0.74 17.87 -48.48
C TYR A 38 1.58 16.98 -47.54
N ILE A 39 2.91 17.18 -47.51
CA ILE A 39 3.81 16.45 -46.61
C ILE A 39 3.47 16.72 -45.12
N ILE A 40 3.27 17.99 -44.76
CA ILE A 40 2.89 18.37 -43.39
C ILE A 40 1.53 17.76 -43.00
N ALA A 41 0.53 17.84 -43.87
CA ALA A 41 -0.79 17.26 -43.61
C ALA A 41 -0.74 15.73 -43.45
N VAL A 42 0.11 15.03 -44.20
CA VAL A 42 0.30 13.57 -44.08
C VAL A 42 0.98 13.22 -42.75
N ILE A 43 2.00 13.97 -42.33
CA ILE A 43 2.68 13.77 -41.04
C ILE A 43 1.70 14.00 -39.88
N GLU A 44 0.94 15.09 -39.90
CA GLU A 44 -0.04 15.41 -38.84
C GLU A 44 -1.14 14.35 -38.74
N LEU A 45 -1.57 13.77 -39.86
CA LEU A 45 -2.60 12.74 -39.89
C LEU A 45 -2.08 11.40 -39.34
N GLU A 46 -0.86 10.99 -39.71
CA GLU A 46 -0.20 9.79 -39.17
C GLU A 46 0.14 9.95 -37.67
N ILE A 47 0.59 11.13 -37.23
CA ILE A 47 0.81 11.43 -35.82
C ILE A 47 -0.51 11.38 -35.04
N SER A 48 -1.58 11.99 -35.57
CA SER A 48 -2.90 12.00 -34.92
C SER A 48 -3.50 10.60 -34.82
N ALA A 49 -3.40 9.80 -35.89
CA ALA A 49 -3.81 8.40 -35.89
C ALA A 49 -2.98 7.57 -34.89
N GLY A 50 -1.66 7.80 -34.84
CA GLY A 50 -0.76 7.19 -33.86
C GLY A 50 -1.16 7.52 -32.43
N MET A 51 -1.43 8.79 -32.13
CA MET A 51 -1.90 9.25 -30.82
C MET A 51 -3.26 8.66 -30.44
N PHE A 52 -4.17 8.48 -31.40
CA PHE A 52 -5.45 7.80 -31.19
C PHE A 52 -5.28 6.31 -30.86
N SER A 53 -4.35 5.63 -31.54
CA SER A 53 -3.95 4.25 -31.19
C SER A 53 -3.32 4.17 -29.80
N MET A 54 -2.51 5.17 -29.40
CA MET A 54 -1.97 5.27 -28.03
C MET A 54 -3.08 5.41 -26.98
N GLN A 55 -4.14 6.18 -27.23
CA GLN A 55 -5.28 6.33 -26.29
C GLN A 55 -6.03 5.01 -26.07
N ARG A 56 -6.03 4.12 -27.07
CA ARG A 56 -6.61 2.77 -26.98
C ARG A 56 -5.64 1.71 -26.43
N SER A 57 -4.44 2.12 -26.01
CA SER A 57 -3.35 1.24 -25.56
C SER A 57 -2.83 0.28 -26.64
N ASP A 58 -3.02 0.59 -27.93
CA ASP A 58 -2.41 -0.15 -29.05
C ASP A 58 -1.09 0.50 -29.47
N PHE A 59 -0.05 0.27 -28.66
CA PHE A 59 1.27 0.86 -28.86
C PHE A 59 2.00 0.29 -30.08
N SER A 60 1.72 -0.96 -30.46
CA SER A 60 2.31 -1.59 -31.65
C SER A 60 1.82 -0.93 -32.92
N ALA A 61 0.51 -0.67 -33.02
CA ALA A 61 -0.04 0.10 -34.13
C ALA A 61 0.44 1.56 -34.11
N ALA A 62 0.50 2.20 -32.94
CA ALA A 62 0.99 3.57 -32.82
C ALA A 62 2.45 3.72 -33.29
N ILE A 63 3.34 2.81 -32.89
CA ILE A 63 4.76 2.82 -33.31
C ILE A 63 4.87 2.70 -34.83
N LYS A 64 4.09 1.83 -35.47
CA LYS A 64 4.09 1.69 -36.93
C LYS A 64 3.66 2.98 -37.64
N LEU A 65 2.71 3.72 -37.06
CA LEU A 65 2.24 4.99 -37.61
C LEU A 65 3.31 6.09 -37.43
N PHE A 66 4.00 6.13 -36.29
CA PHE A 66 5.11 7.05 -36.08
C PHE A 66 6.35 6.69 -36.91
N ASP A 67 6.62 5.41 -37.17
CA ASP A 67 7.67 4.97 -38.08
C ASP A 67 7.43 5.56 -39.48
N LYS A 68 6.20 5.50 -39.98
CA LYS A 68 5.84 6.15 -41.25
C LYS A 68 6.10 7.66 -41.20
N ALA A 69 5.69 8.35 -40.13
CA ALA A 69 5.96 9.78 -39.98
C ALA A 69 7.46 10.11 -40.06
N THR A 70 8.34 9.29 -39.44
CA THR A 70 9.81 9.48 -39.52
C THR A 70 10.40 9.24 -40.91
N THR A 71 9.75 8.41 -41.76
CA THR A 71 10.21 8.21 -43.14
C THR A 71 9.88 9.38 -44.07
N VAL A 72 8.89 10.19 -43.67
CA VAL A 72 8.45 11.36 -44.44
C VAL A 72 9.28 12.60 -44.06
N ASP A 73 9.50 12.85 -42.77
CA ASP A 73 10.44 13.86 -42.28
C ASP A 73 11.27 13.31 -41.11
N SER A 74 12.57 13.18 -41.35
CA SER A 74 13.54 12.68 -40.35
C SER A 74 14.07 13.77 -39.40
N GLN A 75 13.74 15.04 -39.66
CA GLN A 75 14.16 16.18 -38.84
C GLN A 75 13.08 16.65 -37.84
N ASP A 76 11.83 16.18 -37.98
CA ASP A 76 10.80 16.40 -36.97
C ASP A 76 11.07 15.55 -35.73
N LEU A 77 11.18 16.21 -34.58
CA LEU A 77 11.44 15.54 -33.30
C LEU A 77 10.20 14.80 -32.77
N SER A 78 9.00 15.21 -33.19
CA SER A 78 7.72 14.77 -32.60
C SER A 78 7.50 13.25 -32.68
N PRO A 79 7.74 12.57 -33.83
CA PRO A 79 7.60 11.12 -33.90
C PRO A 79 8.61 10.36 -33.02
N TYR A 80 9.85 10.86 -32.88
CA TYR A 80 10.86 10.24 -32.01
C TYR A 80 10.47 10.34 -30.53
N VAL A 81 9.95 11.50 -30.13
CA VAL A 81 9.42 11.73 -28.77
C VAL A 81 8.22 10.82 -28.48
N LEU A 82 7.27 10.74 -29.41
CA LEU A 82 6.06 9.93 -29.25
C LEU A 82 6.34 8.42 -29.29
N ARG A 83 7.32 7.98 -30.08
CA ARG A 83 7.83 6.60 -30.05
C ARG A 83 8.53 6.28 -28.74
N ALA A 84 9.40 7.17 -28.25
CA ALA A 84 10.01 7.01 -26.93
C ALA A 84 8.93 6.84 -25.85
N LYS A 85 7.85 7.62 -25.94
CA LYS A 85 6.68 7.49 -25.07
C LYS A 85 5.94 6.16 -25.25
N CYS A 86 5.71 5.69 -26.47
CA CYS A 86 5.11 4.37 -26.72
C CYS A 86 5.96 3.24 -26.15
N HIS A 87 7.28 3.28 -26.35
CA HIS A 87 8.21 2.32 -25.77
C HIS A 87 8.18 2.34 -24.24
N MET A 88 8.02 3.51 -23.62
CA MET A 88 7.90 3.67 -22.17
C MET A 88 6.52 3.32 -21.58
N LEU A 89 5.47 3.25 -22.42
CA LEU A 89 4.09 2.92 -22.05
C LEU A 89 3.66 1.49 -22.43
N ALA A 90 4.42 0.82 -23.29
CA ALA A 90 4.25 -0.61 -23.57
C ALA A 90 4.42 -1.46 -22.31
N ASP A 91 3.76 -2.61 -22.24
CA ASP A 91 3.84 -3.57 -21.14
C ASP A 91 4.44 -4.89 -21.66
N PRO A 92 5.71 -5.22 -21.34
CA PRO A 92 6.63 -4.45 -20.49
C PRO A 92 7.28 -3.24 -21.23
N PRO A 93 7.76 -2.20 -20.49
CA PRO A 93 8.39 -1.02 -21.10
C PRO A 93 9.72 -1.33 -21.80
N ALA A 94 9.88 -0.90 -23.05
CA ALA A 94 11.10 -1.07 -23.85
C ALA A 94 12.08 0.11 -23.64
N VAL A 95 12.69 0.20 -22.45
CA VAL A 95 13.51 1.37 -22.03
C VAL A 95 14.73 1.62 -22.94
N ASP A 96 15.40 0.57 -23.40
CA ASP A 96 16.56 0.71 -24.31
C ASP A 96 16.20 1.39 -25.62
N LYS A 97 15.00 1.08 -26.15
CA LYS A 97 14.50 1.73 -27.37
C LYS A 97 14.16 3.19 -27.11
N ALA A 98 13.60 3.52 -25.95
CA ALA A 98 13.33 4.91 -25.58
C ALA A 98 14.62 5.74 -25.38
N LEU A 99 15.68 5.14 -24.82
CA LEU A 99 17.00 5.78 -24.71
C LEU A 99 17.66 5.97 -26.07
N ALA A 100 17.50 5.02 -27.00
CA ALA A 100 17.96 5.18 -28.37
C ALA A 100 17.24 6.34 -29.09
N GLU A 101 15.93 6.52 -28.87
CA GLU A 101 15.22 7.71 -29.37
C GLU A 101 15.69 9.00 -28.69
N ALA A 102 15.96 8.98 -27.37
CA ALA A 102 16.50 10.13 -26.63
C ALA A 102 17.86 10.58 -27.19
N ASP A 103 18.76 9.64 -27.46
CA ASP A 103 20.08 9.91 -28.04
C ASP A 103 19.96 10.54 -29.44
N LYS A 104 19.02 10.07 -30.27
CA LYS A 104 18.73 10.70 -31.57
C LYS A 104 18.23 12.13 -31.40
N VAL A 105 17.31 12.39 -30.47
CA VAL A 105 16.80 13.74 -30.18
C VAL A 105 17.92 14.67 -29.70
N VAL A 106 18.80 14.21 -28.80
CA VAL A 106 19.96 14.98 -28.33
C VAL A 106 20.94 15.25 -29.47
N LYS A 107 21.19 14.30 -30.37
CA LYS A 107 22.06 14.48 -31.54
C LYS A 107 21.49 15.49 -32.54
N MET A 108 20.17 15.50 -32.74
CA MET A 108 19.49 16.43 -33.65
C MET A 108 19.43 17.85 -33.08
N LYS A 109 19.07 18.02 -31.81
CA LYS A 109 19.06 19.32 -31.13
C LYS A 109 19.67 19.26 -29.73
N PRO A 110 21.01 19.40 -29.60
CA PRO A 110 21.70 19.34 -28.31
C PRO A 110 21.36 20.48 -27.35
N SER A 111 20.81 21.59 -27.86
CA SER A 111 20.40 22.78 -27.11
C SER A 111 18.96 22.71 -26.58
N ASP A 112 18.22 21.68 -26.97
CA ASP A 112 16.84 21.43 -26.57
C ASP A 112 16.84 20.44 -25.39
N ALA A 113 16.17 20.82 -24.31
CA ALA A 113 16.04 20.02 -23.10
C ALA A 113 15.35 18.66 -23.33
N THR A 114 14.53 18.54 -24.37
CA THR A 114 13.64 17.39 -24.64
C THR A 114 14.37 16.06 -24.61
N GLY A 115 15.51 15.95 -25.30
CA GLY A 115 16.28 14.71 -25.36
C GLY A 115 16.85 14.30 -23.99
N TYR A 116 17.34 15.26 -23.20
CA TYR A 116 17.84 15.03 -21.85
C TYR A 116 16.72 14.68 -20.87
N VAL A 117 15.54 15.26 -21.06
CA VAL A 117 14.33 14.95 -20.25
C VAL A 117 13.80 13.55 -20.56
N ILE A 118 13.78 13.13 -21.83
CA ILE A 118 13.44 11.73 -22.19
C ILE A 118 14.44 10.78 -21.53
N ALA A 119 15.74 11.06 -21.65
CA ALA A 119 16.78 10.24 -21.04
C ALA A 119 16.64 10.16 -19.50
N TRP A 120 16.35 11.28 -18.83
CA TRP A 120 16.05 11.30 -17.40
C TRP A 120 14.82 10.47 -17.05
N ASN A 121 13.72 10.62 -17.80
CA ASN A 121 12.48 9.91 -17.53
C ASN A 121 12.62 8.38 -17.74
N SER A 122 13.47 7.97 -18.68
CA SER A 122 13.81 6.57 -18.93
C SER A 122 14.74 6.01 -17.85
N LEU A 123 15.84 6.72 -17.51
CA LEU A 123 16.85 6.24 -16.56
C LEU A 123 16.37 6.26 -15.10
N SER A 124 15.52 7.21 -14.72
CA SER A 124 14.97 7.27 -13.36
C SER A 124 14.01 6.12 -13.05
N LYS A 125 13.28 5.58 -14.04
CA LYS A 125 12.49 4.35 -13.86
C LYS A 125 13.36 3.14 -13.52
N LEU A 126 14.55 3.06 -14.13
CA LEU A 126 15.54 2.00 -13.86
C LEU A 126 16.44 2.30 -12.66
N LYS A 127 16.18 3.39 -11.91
CA LYS A 127 17.01 3.86 -10.77
C LYS A 127 18.49 4.11 -11.13
N HIS A 128 18.80 4.36 -12.41
CA HIS A 128 20.16 4.67 -12.91
C HIS A 128 20.53 6.16 -12.72
N TYR A 129 20.51 6.63 -11.47
CA TYR A 129 20.62 8.05 -11.13
C TYR A 129 21.99 8.68 -11.47
N GLU A 130 23.07 7.91 -11.47
CA GLU A 130 24.41 8.42 -11.79
C GLU A 130 24.58 8.71 -13.28
N THR A 131 24.11 7.81 -14.15
CA THR A 131 24.10 8.00 -15.61
C THR A 131 23.17 9.15 -15.99
N ALA A 132 22.01 9.22 -15.35
CA ALA A 132 21.11 10.36 -15.44
C ALA A 132 21.79 11.68 -15.03
N PHE A 133 22.52 11.70 -13.91
CA PHE A 133 23.24 12.89 -13.45
C PHE A 133 24.33 13.33 -14.44
N LYS A 134 25.08 12.39 -15.03
CA LYS A 134 26.07 12.70 -16.07
C LYS A 134 25.42 13.35 -17.30
N LEU A 135 24.28 12.82 -17.76
CA LEU A 135 23.54 13.37 -18.90
C LEU A 135 22.89 14.71 -18.60
N ILE A 136 22.30 14.88 -17.42
CA ILE A 136 21.72 16.15 -16.96
C ILE A 136 22.81 17.21 -16.78
N ARG A 137 23.98 16.84 -16.28
CA ARG A 137 25.16 17.74 -16.22
C ARG A 137 25.62 18.17 -17.61
N ILE A 138 25.59 17.29 -18.60
CA ILE A 138 25.86 17.65 -20.00
C ILE A 138 24.76 18.60 -20.51
N GLY A 139 23.50 18.30 -20.24
CA GLY A 139 22.36 19.17 -20.56
C GLY A 139 22.49 20.57 -19.95
N MET A 140 22.93 20.68 -18.70
CA MET A 140 23.21 21.95 -18.01
C MET A 140 24.23 22.83 -18.75
N SER A 141 25.19 22.23 -19.47
CA SER A 141 26.17 22.95 -20.28
C SER A 141 25.72 23.29 -21.70
N LYS A 142 24.71 22.57 -22.24
CA LYS A 142 24.33 22.64 -23.66
C LYS A 142 22.95 23.24 -23.92
N VAL A 143 22.00 23.07 -22.99
CA VAL A 143 20.61 23.53 -23.13
C VAL A 143 20.54 25.06 -22.99
N SER A 144 19.79 25.69 -23.89
CA SER A 144 19.64 27.15 -23.91
C SER A 144 19.02 27.71 -22.62
N PRO A 145 19.47 28.86 -22.09
CA PRO A 145 18.81 29.53 -20.97
C PRO A 145 17.37 29.95 -21.25
N GLN A 146 16.99 30.13 -22.52
CA GLN A 146 15.61 30.44 -22.92
C GLN A 146 14.74 29.18 -23.17
N ASP A 147 15.28 27.97 -22.98
CA ASP A 147 14.52 26.74 -23.15
C ASP A 147 13.43 26.64 -22.06
N PRO A 148 12.15 26.40 -22.40
CA PRO A 148 11.05 26.32 -21.43
C PRO A 148 11.23 25.25 -20.35
N GLN A 149 12.06 24.23 -20.61
CA GLN A 149 12.36 23.13 -19.69
C GLN A 149 13.73 23.28 -19.01
N ARG A 150 14.44 24.41 -19.21
CA ARG A 150 15.75 24.68 -18.59
C ARG A 150 15.69 24.59 -17.07
N GLN A 151 14.71 25.26 -16.46
CA GLN A 151 14.50 25.24 -15.00
C GLN A 151 14.29 23.80 -14.48
N TYR A 152 13.65 22.95 -15.26
CA TYR A 152 13.43 21.55 -14.87
C TYR A 152 14.73 20.73 -14.88
N ILE A 153 15.59 20.94 -15.87
CA ILE A 153 16.93 20.33 -15.90
C ILE A 153 17.78 20.84 -14.72
N GLU A 154 17.66 22.11 -14.34
CA GLU A 154 18.32 22.71 -13.17
C GLU A 154 17.84 22.09 -11.85
N GLU A 155 16.53 21.93 -11.67
CA GLU A 155 15.94 21.27 -10.50
C GLU A 155 16.38 19.80 -10.40
N ILE A 156 16.40 19.07 -11.52
CA ILE A 156 16.92 17.69 -11.55
C ILE A 156 18.41 17.68 -11.17
N TYR A 157 19.20 18.61 -11.70
CA TYR A 157 20.63 18.71 -11.41
C TYR A 157 20.90 18.95 -9.92
N ASP A 158 20.23 19.92 -9.30
CA ASP A 158 20.39 20.24 -7.88
C ASP A 158 19.92 19.10 -6.97
N LEU A 159 18.80 18.48 -7.33
CA LEU A 159 18.24 17.34 -6.61
C LEU A 159 19.20 16.14 -6.62
N LEU A 160 19.76 15.80 -7.78
CA LEU A 160 20.73 14.71 -7.91
C LEU A 160 22.05 15.06 -7.21
N ARG A 161 22.49 16.30 -7.30
CA ARG A 161 23.69 16.81 -6.61
C ARG A 161 23.59 16.68 -5.09
N HIS A 162 22.41 16.82 -4.51
CA HIS A 162 22.20 16.68 -3.06
C HIS A 162 22.10 15.24 -2.57
N LYS A 163 21.66 14.30 -3.43
CA LYS A 163 21.41 12.91 -3.03
C LYS A 163 22.52 11.95 -3.45
N LEU A 164 23.38 12.32 -4.41
CA LEU A 164 24.48 11.47 -4.88
C LEU A 164 25.79 11.72 -4.09
N PRO A 165 26.68 10.71 -3.96
CA PRO A 165 27.96 10.84 -3.27
C PRO A 165 28.88 11.90 -3.91
N GLU A 166 29.82 12.45 -3.13
CA GLU A 166 30.77 13.48 -3.60
C GLU A 166 31.68 12.99 -4.74
N SER A 167 31.97 11.69 -4.81
CA SER A 167 32.71 11.04 -5.89
C SER A 167 32.03 11.20 -7.25
N VAL A 168 30.69 11.28 -7.28
CA VAL A 168 29.88 11.40 -8.50
C VAL A 168 29.58 12.87 -8.84
N THR A 169 29.42 13.73 -7.83
CA THR A 169 29.01 15.14 -7.99
C THR A 169 30.16 16.12 -8.18
N GLY A 170 31.41 15.69 -7.98
CA GLY A 170 32.60 16.50 -8.24
C GLY A 170 32.88 17.57 -7.18
N GLY A 171 32.53 17.32 -5.91
CA GLY A 171 32.94 18.16 -4.76
C GLY A 171 32.16 19.47 -4.59
N ALA A 172 31.02 19.63 -5.25
CA ALA A 172 30.25 20.86 -5.18
C ALA A 172 29.24 20.83 -4.00
N ARG A 173 29.66 21.04 -2.75
CA ARG A 173 28.73 21.26 -1.61
C ARG A 173 29.05 22.55 -0.86
N ALA A 174 28.02 23.34 -0.53
CA ALA A 174 28.16 24.54 0.30
C ALA A 174 28.60 24.17 1.74
N LYS A 175 29.59 24.90 2.27
CA LYS A 175 30.25 24.66 3.55
C LYS A 175 29.25 24.75 4.74
N ARG A 176 29.25 23.73 5.61
CA ARG A 176 28.74 23.83 6.98
C ARG A 176 29.80 24.43 7.92
N PRO A 177 29.42 25.10 9.02
CA PRO A 177 30.37 25.75 9.93
C PRO A 177 31.25 24.71 10.64
N LYS A 178 32.53 25.05 10.82
CA LYS A 178 33.55 24.22 11.49
C LYS A 178 33.23 24.07 12.98
N VAL A 179 33.21 22.82 13.45
CA VAL A 179 33.41 22.48 14.86
C VAL A 179 34.89 22.14 15.02
N ASN A 180 35.55 22.79 15.97
CA ASN A 180 36.99 22.65 16.22
C ASN A 180 37.31 21.25 16.75
N ASP A 181 38.30 20.62 16.13
CA ASP A 181 39.03 19.45 16.64
C ASP A 181 39.85 19.85 17.87
N ALA A 182 39.56 19.21 19.00
CA ALA A 182 40.55 18.81 20.00
C ALA A 182 39.87 17.94 21.06
N THR A 183 39.84 16.62 20.83
CA THR A 183 40.08 15.53 21.80
C THR A 183 39.63 14.23 21.17
N ALA A 184 40.53 13.25 21.07
CA ALA A 184 40.18 11.87 20.75
C ALA A 184 39.07 11.37 21.70
N PRO A 185 38.09 10.58 21.23
CA PRO A 185 37.05 10.09 22.12
C PRO A 185 37.71 9.13 23.13
N PRO A 186 37.48 9.30 24.44
CA PRO A 186 37.93 8.34 25.42
C PRO A 186 37.20 7.02 25.19
N LYS A 187 37.88 5.90 25.46
CA LYS A 187 37.27 4.57 25.52
C LYS A 187 35.96 4.65 26.30
N THR A 188 34.84 4.35 25.65
CA THR A 188 33.52 4.36 26.26
C THR A 188 33.51 3.45 27.49
N PRO A 189 33.20 3.96 28.70
CA PRO A 189 33.00 3.10 29.85
C PRO A 189 31.76 2.23 29.60
N GLY A 190 31.84 0.96 30.01
CA GLY A 190 30.77 -0.03 29.85
C GLY A 190 29.42 0.56 30.24
N ARG A 191 28.44 0.44 29.35
CA ARG A 191 27.07 0.93 29.54
C ARG A 191 26.51 0.23 30.79
N LYS A 192 26.22 0.97 31.86
CA LYS A 192 25.52 0.40 33.03
C LYS A 192 24.11 0.01 32.61
N ASP A 193 23.70 -1.21 32.98
CA ASP A 193 22.34 -1.71 32.75
C ASP A 193 21.29 -0.71 33.29
N GLY A 194 20.35 -0.29 32.44
CA GLY A 194 19.22 0.59 32.84
C GLY A 194 19.28 2.06 32.44
N MET A 195 20.22 2.46 31.59
CA MET A 195 20.28 3.83 31.10
C MET A 195 19.41 4.07 29.84
N PHE A 196 18.70 5.20 29.80
CA PHE A 196 18.09 5.74 28.58
C PHE A 196 19.14 6.61 27.88
N GLY A 197 19.96 5.98 27.04
CA GLY A 197 21.13 6.65 26.45
C GLY A 197 22.20 6.89 27.51
N GLN A 198 22.45 8.16 27.86
CA GLN A 198 23.41 8.57 28.89
C GLN A 198 22.75 8.97 30.22
N TYR A 199 21.43 8.89 30.32
CA TYR A 199 20.68 9.37 31.49
C TYR A 199 20.06 8.21 32.28
N GLN A 200 20.11 8.31 33.61
CA GLN A 200 19.32 7.50 34.52
C GLN A 200 18.05 8.27 34.86
N LEU A 201 16.92 7.85 34.30
CA LEU A 201 15.64 8.56 34.46
C LEU A 201 14.89 8.07 35.71
N PRO A 202 14.19 8.95 36.42
CA PRO A 202 13.21 8.56 37.44
C PRO A 202 12.15 7.63 36.87
N ASN A 203 11.64 6.72 37.70
CA ASN A 203 10.64 5.72 37.29
C ASN A 203 9.39 6.37 36.70
N GLU A 204 8.98 7.54 37.17
CA GLU A 204 7.81 8.28 36.68
C GLU A 204 8.00 8.73 35.23
N LEU A 205 9.21 9.19 34.87
CA LEU A 205 9.52 9.58 33.49
C LEU A 205 9.61 8.35 32.59
N VAL A 206 10.16 7.25 33.10
CA VAL A 206 10.21 5.97 32.37
C VAL A 206 8.80 5.45 32.09
N HIS A 207 7.87 5.55 33.05
CA HIS A 207 6.46 5.21 32.86
C HIS A 207 5.88 6.03 31.72
N ILE A 208 6.04 7.37 31.78
CA ILE A 208 5.50 8.30 30.79
C ILE A 208 6.02 7.95 29.39
N ILE A 209 7.34 7.74 29.25
CA ILE A 209 7.96 7.38 27.97
C ILE A 209 7.34 6.11 27.40
N PHE A 210 7.22 5.05 28.20
CA PHE A 210 6.63 3.80 27.74
C PHE A 210 5.12 3.92 27.50
N ALA A 211 4.39 4.68 28.31
CA ALA A 211 2.95 4.91 28.14
C ALA A 211 2.60 5.63 26.83
N TYR A 212 3.54 6.41 26.26
CA TYR A 212 3.39 7.01 24.93
C TYR A 212 3.60 6.01 23.78
N LEU A 213 4.19 4.84 24.02
CA LEU A 213 4.42 3.86 22.98
C LEU A 213 3.17 3.01 22.72
N PRO A 214 2.86 2.70 21.44
CA PRO A 214 1.88 1.67 21.12
C PRO A 214 2.26 0.33 21.77
N PHE A 215 1.26 -0.46 22.18
CA PHE A 215 1.47 -1.72 22.91
C PHE A 215 2.42 -2.70 22.19
N ARG A 216 2.38 -2.75 20.86
CA ARG A 216 3.32 -3.57 20.07
C ARG A 216 4.79 -3.16 20.25
N ASN A 217 5.05 -1.87 20.40
CA ASN A 217 6.39 -1.35 20.61
C ASN A 217 6.86 -1.59 22.06
N LEU A 218 5.94 -1.62 23.03
CA LEU A 218 6.24 -2.08 24.39
C LEU A 218 6.71 -3.54 24.40
N GLY A 219 6.08 -4.40 23.59
CA GLY A 219 6.53 -5.79 23.41
C GLY A 219 7.97 -5.88 22.92
N ARG A 220 8.36 -5.05 21.95
CA ARG A 220 9.76 -4.95 21.48
C ARG A 220 10.71 -4.41 22.55
N GLY A 221 10.24 -3.49 23.39
CA GLY A 221 11.00 -2.95 24.53
C GLY A 221 11.47 -4.03 25.53
N LEU A 222 10.77 -5.16 25.62
CA LEU A 222 11.17 -6.29 26.47
C LEU A 222 12.48 -6.95 26.02
N GLY A 223 12.84 -6.83 24.73
CA GLY A 223 14.06 -7.39 24.14
C GLY A 223 15.22 -6.40 24.02
N VAL A 224 15.10 -5.18 24.57
CA VAL A 224 16.15 -4.16 24.45
C VAL A 224 17.26 -4.34 25.49
N CYS A 225 16.89 -4.49 26.76
CA CYS A 225 17.83 -4.79 27.85
C CYS A 225 17.08 -5.32 29.08
N LYS A 226 17.82 -5.94 30.02
CA LYS A 226 17.25 -6.50 31.26
C LYS A 226 16.50 -5.46 32.09
N ALA A 227 16.98 -4.23 32.15
CA ALA A 227 16.35 -3.16 32.91
C ALA A 227 15.01 -2.69 32.31
N TRP A 228 14.96 -2.49 30.99
CA TRP A 228 13.71 -2.14 30.30
C TRP A 228 12.69 -3.27 30.42
N SER A 229 13.16 -4.51 30.23
CA SER A 229 12.34 -5.70 30.43
C SER A 229 11.75 -5.74 31.84
N ASN A 230 12.57 -5.55 32.88
CA ASN A 230 12.11 -5.54 34.27
C ASN A 230 11.11 -4.41 34.56
N TYR A 231 11.34 -3.21 34.02
CA TYR A 231 10.45 -2.08 34.21
C TYR A 231 9.07 -2.34 33.58
N ILE A 232 9.06 -2.68 32.29
CA ILE A 232 7.84 -2.94 31.52
C ILE A 232 7.05 -4.10 32.14
N GLN A 233 7.73 -5.12 32.68
CA GLN A 233 7.07 -6.27 33.30
C GLN A 233 6.43 -5.97 34.66
N LYS A 234 7.01 -5.06 35.45
CA LYS A 234 6.53 -4.72 36.79
C LYS A 234 5.46 -3.64 36.79
N ASP A 235 5.54 -2.72 35.83
CA ASP A 235 4.59 -1.62 35.72
C ASP A 235 3.27 -2.08 35.08
N THR A 236 2.29 -2.39 35.93
CA THR A 236 0.97 -2.88 35.51
C THR A 236 0.15 -1.82 34.76
N MET A 237 0.46 -0.53 34.90
CA MET A 237 -0.29 0.56 34.26
C MET A 237 -0.06 0.59 32.74
N LEU A 238 1.10 0.08 32.29
CA LEU A 238 1.41 -0.11 30.86
C LEU A 238 0.58 -1.22 30.20
N TRP A 239 -0.06 -2.10 31.00
CA TRP A 239 -0.82 -3.26 30.52
C TRP A 239 -2.34 -3.07 30.57
N THR A 240 -2.80 -1.83 30.73
CA THR A 240 -4.24 -1.50 30.84
C THR A 240 -4.97 -1.54 29.50
N LYS A 241 -4.28 -1.22 28.40
CA LYS A 241 -4.83 -1.21 27.03
C LYS A 241 -3.95 -2.07 26.12
N ILE A 242 -4.45 -3.23 25.74
CA ILE A 242 -3.71 -4.24 24.99
C ILE A 242 -4.26 -4.28 23.56
N ASP A 243 -3.43 -3.91 22.59
CA ASP A 243 -3.78 -3.95 21.17
C ASP A 243 -2.89 -4.94 20.41
N LEU A 244 -3.48 -6.09 20.04
CA LEU A 244 -2.81 -7.24 19.45
C LEU A 244 -3.39 -7.57 18.07
N ARG A 245 -3.09 -6.73 17.06
CA ARG A 245 -3.51 -6.93 15.66
C ARG A 245 -2.45 -7.57 14.78
N GLY A 246 -2.60 -8.83 14.37
CA GLY A 246 -1.68 -9.46 13.40
C GLY A 246 -1.51 -10.97 13.58
N SER A 247 -0.99 -11.61 12.54
CA SER A 247 -0.97 -13.07 12.34
C SER A 247 -0.08 -13.87 13.30
N ASN A 248 0.94 -13.25 13.90
CA ASN A 248 1.91 -13.94 14.76
C ASN A 248 1.52 -14.00 16.25
N ILE A 249 0.31 -13.55 16.62
CA ILE A 249 -0.16 -13.62 18.01
C ILE A 249 -0.81 -14.99 18.29
N ASN A 250 -0.29 -15.69 19.30
CA ASN A 250 -0.76 -17.00 19.75
C ASN A 250 -1.12 -16.99 21.26
N ASN A 251 -1.56 -18.13 21.79
CA ASN A 251 -2.00 -18.25 23.19
C ASN A 251 -0.90 -17.96 24.24
N SER A 252 0.39 -18.13 23.92
CA SER A 252 1.48 -17.86 24.86
C SER A 252 1.59 -16.37 25.19
N VAL A 253 1.36 -15.50 24.19
CA VAL A 253 1.30 -14.04 24.37
C VAL A 253 0.14 -13.68 25.29
N ILE A 254 -0.99 -14.36 25.16
CA ILE A 254 -2.17 -14.14 26.01
C ILE A 254 -1.93 -14.58 27.44
N GLU A 255 -1.21 -15.69 27.64
CA GLU A 255 -0.79 -16.10 28.97
C GLU A 255 0.11 -15.04 29.63
N MET A 256 1.08 -14.50 28.89
CA MET A 256 1.93 -13.40 29.36
C MET A 256 1.10 -12.16 29.72
N VAL A 257 0.16 -11.74 28.86
CA VAL A 257 -0.75 -10.62 29.12
C VAL A 257 -1.57 -10.88 30.38
N SER A 258 -2.13 -12.09 30.55
CA SER A 258 -2.96 -12.43 31.71
C SER A 258 -2.19 -12.32 33.04
N LYS A 259 -0.91 -12.72 33.05
CA LYS A 259 -0.04 -12.65 34.25
C LYS A 259 0.35 -11.22 34.63
N ARG A 260 0.50 -10.35 33.63
CA ARG A 260 1.02 -8.98 33.79
C ARG A 260 -0.08 -7.95 33.99
N ALA A 261 -1.11 -7.97 33.15
CA ALA A 261 -2.24 -7.03 33.24
C ALA A 261 -3.09 -7.26 34.50
N ARG A 262 -3.21 -8.53 34.94
CA ARG A 262 -3.99 -8.94 36.12
C ARG A 262 -5.36 -8.26 36.16
N SER A 263 -5.68 -7.57 37.26
CA SER A 263 -6.96 -6.89 37.47
C SER A 263 -7.09 -5.53 36.76
N GLN A 264 -6.00 -5.00 36.18
CA GLN A 264 -5.94 -3.64 35.62
C GLN A 264 -6.30 -3.56 34.14
N LEU A 265 -6.53 -4.70 33.48
CA LEU A 265 -6.88 -4.72 32.06
C LEU A 265 -8.24 -4.02 31.83
N ARG A 266 -8.24 -2.97 31.00
CA ARG A 266 -9.43 -2.18 30.63
C ARG A 266 -9.87 -2.41 29.20
N SER A 267 -8.91 -2.57 28.28
CA SER A 267 -9.17 -2.76 26.86
C SER A 267 -8.32 -3.89 26.30
N PHE A 268 -8.95 -4.78 25.55
CA PHE A 268 -8.32 -5.92 24.92
C PHE A 268 -8.79 -6.07 23.48
N ILE A 269 -7.85 -5.98 22.53
CA ILE A 269 -8.14 -5.97 21.09
C ILE A 269 -7.35 -7.09 20.42
N LEU A 270 -8.04 -7.95 19.67
CA LEU A 270 -7.47 -8.96 18.79
C LEU A 270 -7.97 -8.72 17.37
N ASN A 271 -7.06 -8.75 16.40
CA ASN A 271 -7.42 -8.74 14.98
C ASN A 271 -6.56 -9.75 14.20
N GLY A 272 -7.21 -10.68 13.50
CA GLY A 272 -6.52 -11.62 12.60
C GLY A 272 -5.53 -12.56 13.31
N THR A 273 -5.82 -12.95 14.56
CA THR A 273 -4.89 -13.72 15.42
C THR A 273 -5.22 -15.21 15.47
N LYS A 274 -4.24 -16.05 15.84
CA LYS A 274 -4.42 -17.49 16.10
C LYS A 274 -4.87 -17.81 17.54
N VAL A 275 -5.24 -16.79 18.33
CA VAL A 275 -5.72 -16.95 19.70
C VAL A 275 -7.06 -17.67 19.68
N ASN A 276 -7.17 -18.74 20.47
CA ASN A 276 -8.39 -19.52 20.60
C ASN A 276 -8.95 -19.43 22.02
N ASN A 277 -10.03 -20.17 22.28
CA ASN A 277 -10.70 -20.22 23.58
C ASN A 277 -9.75 -20.47 24.77
N ASN A 278 -8.69 -21.27 24.60
CA ASN A 278 -7.75 -21.56 25.69
C ASN A 278 -6.95 -20.32 26.12
N GLY A 279 -6.55 -19.47 25.18
CA GLY A 279 -5.93 -18.18 25.49
C GLY A 279 -6.90 -17.28 26.26
N MET A 280 -8.14 -17.16 25.78
CA MET A 280 -9.15 -16.32 26.42
C MET A 280 -9.55 -16.80 27.82
N LYS A 281 -9.56 -18.11 28.07
CA LYS A 281 -9.75 -18.66 29.43
C LYS A 281 -8.72 -18.13 30.41
N LYS A 282 -7.48 -17.86 30.00
CA LYS A 282 -6.45 -17.27 30.87
C LYS A 282 -6.77 -15.82 31.25
N ILE A 283 -7.26 -15.02 30.30
CA ILE A 283 -7.73 -13.65 30.57
C ILE A 283 -8.94 -13.68 31.50
N ILE A 284 -9.89 -14.58 31.26
CA ILE A 284 -11.05 -14.78 32.13
C ILE A 284 -10.61 -15.18 33.55
N ALA A 285 -9.66 -16.11 33.67
CA ALA A 285 -9.12 -16.56 34.95
C ALA A 285 -8.37 -15.46 35.71
N ALA A 286 -7.74 -14.51 35.01
CA ALA A 286 -7.11 -13.35 35.63
C ALA A 286 -8.11 -12.36 36.26
N ARG A 287 -9.42 -12.52 35.96
CA ARG A 287 -10.54 -11.72 36.50
C ARG A 287 -10.28 -10.20 36.50
N PRO A 288 -10.02 -9.60 35.33
CA PRO A 288 -9.96 -8.14 35.21
C PRO A 288 -11.30 -7.50 35.54
N THR A 289 -11.40 -6.90 36.72
CA THR A 289 -12.64 -6.27 37.22
C THR A 289 -12.98 -4.97 36.51
N GLN A 290 -12.06 -4.44 35.69
CA GLN A 290 -12.20 -3.15 35.02
C GLN A 290 -12.23 -3.28 33.50
N LEU A 291 -12.34 -4.51 32.98
CA LEU A 291 -12.40 -4.77 31.55
C LEU A 291 -13.71 -4.20 30.97
N SER A 292 -13.59 -3.12 30.20
CA SER A 292 -14.73 -2.41 29.62
C SER A 292 -14.80 -2.52 28.10
N GLN A 293 -13.68 -2.83 27.44
CA GLN A 293 -13.63 -2.94 25.99
C GLN A 293 -13.00 -4.26 25.54
N VAL A 294 -13.73 -5.01 24.72
CA VAL A 294 -13.24 -6.20 24.03
C VAL A 294 -13.53 -6.06 22.53
N ILE A 295 -12.52 -6.28 21.70
CA ILE A 295 -12.66 -6.25 20.24
C ILE A 295 -12.05 -7.52 19.68
N PHE A 296 -12.86 -8.28 18.95
CA PHE A 296 -12.45 -9.40 18.14
C PHE A 296 -12.81 -9.09 16.69
N GLU A 297 -11.80 -8.94 15.84
CA GLU A 297 -11.97 -8.64 14.42
C GLU A 297 -11.28 -9.72 13.58
N ARG A 298 -12.03 -10.43 12.73
CA ARG A 298 -11.49 -11.46 11.83
C ARG A 298 -10.66 -12.54 12.57
N CYS A 299 -11.10 -12.98 13.75
CA CYS A 299 -10.40 -13.97 14.57
C CYS A 299 -11.05 -15.35 14.42
N SER A 300 -10.64 -16.09 13.38
CA SER A 300 -11.26 -17.36 12.98
C SER A 300 -11.25 -18.49 14.03
N TYR A 301 -10.51 -18.33 15.12
CA TYR A 301 -10.38 -19.32 16.19
C TYR A 301 -11.15 -18.95 17.47
N ILE A 302 -11.84 -17.80 17.46
CA ILE A 302 -12.75 -17.38 18.52
C ILE A 302 -14.17 -17.77 18.10
N ASP A 303 -14.81 -18.60 18.91
CA ASP A 303 -16.14 -19.14 18.67
C ASP A 303 -17.17 -18.56 19.65
N ASP A 304 -18.45 -18.91 19.44
CA ASP A 304 -19.56 -18.58 20.34
C ASP A 304 -19.26 -18.90 21.80
N THR A 305 -18.67 -20.07 22.07
CA THR A 305 -18.31 -20.50 23.43
C THR A 305 -17.44 -19.48 24.12
N THR A 306 -16.43 -18.98 23.41
CA THR A 306 -15.49 -17.99 23.92
C THR A 306 -16.19 -16.66 24.21
N VAL A 307 -16.97 -16.15 23.26
CA VAL A 307 -17.71 -14.89 23.42
C VAL A 307 -18.71 -14.97 24.57
N ILE A 308 -19.48 -16.07 24.65
CA ILE A 308 -20.44 -16.33 25.73
C ILE A 308 -19.75 -16.32 27.10
N ASN A 309 -18.58 -16.95 27.21
CA ASN A 309 -17.84 -16.97 28.47
C ASN A 309 -17.34 -15.57 28.87
N VAL A 310 -16.87 -14.78 27.90
CA VAL A 310 -16.50 -13.37 28.13
C VAL A 310 -17.71 -12.57 28.63
N CYS A 311 -18.86 -12.70 27.96
CA CYS A 311 -20.09 -11.99 28.34
C CYS A 311 -20.63 -12.41 29.72
N LYS A 312 -20.53 -13.70 30.08
CA LYS A 312 -20.95 -14.19 31.40
C LYS A 312 -20.13 -13.61 32.54
N VAL A 313 -18.83 -13.37 32.31
CA VAL A 313 -17.91 -12.90 33.36
C VAL A 313 -17.83 -11.38 33.41
N PHE A 314 -17.80 -10.72 32.25
CA PHE A 314 -17.57 -9.28 32.13
C PHE A 314 -18.79 -8.49 31.64
N GLY A 315 -19.96 -9.11 31.50
CA GLY A 315 -21.15 -8.45 30.96
C GLY A 315 -21.57 -7.17 31.72
N ASN A 316 -21.32 -7.10 33.02
CA ASN A 316 -21.65 -5.93 33.83
C ASN A 316 -20.60 -4.80 33.73
N THR A 317 -19.42 -5.06 33.15
CA THR A 317 -18.33 -4.07 33.03
C THR A 317 -18.08 -3.66 31.58
N LEU A 318 -18.41 -4.54 30.64
CA LEU A 318 -18.25 -4.30 29.20
C LEU A 318 -19.15 -3.17 28.73
N THR A 319 -18.53 -2.07 28.31
CA THR A 319 -19.19 -0.93 27.67
C THR A 319 -19.05 -0.98 26.14
N ARG A 320 -18.04 -1.67 25.62
CA ARG A 320 -17.77 -1.77 24.18
C ARG A 320 -17.39 -3.20 23.78
N LEU A 321 -18.16 -3.78 22.88
CA LEU A 321 -17.91 -5.10 22.30
C LEU A 321 -17.94 -5.01 20.77
N SER A 322 -16.91 -5.56 20.12
CA SER A 322 -16.89 -5.72 18.66
C SER A 322 -16.53 -7.17 18.33
N LEU A 323 -17.31 -7.74 17.43
CA LEU A 323 -17.29 -9.13 16.98
C LEU A 323 -17.32 -9.16 15.45
N ILE A 324 -16.56 -8.29 14.78
CA ILE A 324 -16.58 -8.20 13.32
C ILE A 324 -16.02 -9.50 12.73
N LYS A 325 -16.78 -10.11 11.82
CA LYS A 325 -16.40 -11.33 11.07
C LYS A 325 -15.90 -12.44 12.00
N GLN A 326 -16.67 -12.74 13.04
CA GLN A 326 -16.40 -13.80 14.04
C GLN A 326 -17.24 -15.06 13.82
N ASP A 327 -18.14 -15.05 12.83
CA ASP A 327 -19.04 -16.16 12.50
C ASP A 327 -19.94 -16.58 13.68
N ILE A 328 -20.39 -15.60 14.49
CA ILE A 328 -21.24 -15.86 15.67
C ILE A 328 -22.67 -16.27 15.29
N THR A 329 -23.33 -17.04 16.14
CA THR A 329 -24.75 -17.42 15.96
C THR A 329 -25.73 -16.54 16.74
N ASP A 330 -27.01 -16.66 16.41
CA ASP A 330 -28.11 -16.02 17.14
C ASP A 330 -28.14 -16.37 18.64
N SER A 331 -27.75 -17.60 19.00
CA SER A 331 -27.70 -18.02 20.41
C SER A 331 -26.62 -17.24 21.18
N CYS A 332 -25.48 -16.98 20.55
CA CYS A 332 -24.45 -16.13 21.12
C CYS A 332 -24.90 -14.68 21.22
N LEU A 333 -25.51 -14.12 20.16
CA LEU A 333 -26.01 -12.74 20.16
C LEU A 333 -27.07 -12.51 21.25
N ALA A 334 -28.00 -13.46 21.43
CA ALA A 334 -29.00 -13.41 22.49
C ALA A 334 -28.35 -13.30 23.89
N ILE A 335 -27.27 -14.05 24.12
CA ILE A 335 -26.52 -13.98 25.38
C ILE A 335 -25.78 -12.65 25.52
N VAL A 336 -25.18 -12.13 24.45
CA VAL A 336 -24.53 -10.81 24.45
C VAL A 336 -25.52 -9.74 24.90
N LEU A 337 -26.70 -9.68 24.28
CA LEU A 337 -27.72 -8.66 24.55
C LEU A 337 -28.34 -8.78 25.94
N THR A 338 -28.49 -10.01 26.47
CA THR A 338 -29.11 -10.23 27.79
C THR A 338 -28.14 -10.15 28.96
N LYS A 339 -26.86 -10.52 28.77
CA LYS A 339 -25.86 -10.53 29.85
C LYS A 339 -25.02 -9.27 29.92
N CYS A 340 -24.82 -8.56 28.80
CA CYS A 340 -24.00 -7.34 28.79
C CYS A 340 -24.84 -6.11 29.15
N THR A 341 -25.21 -5.99 30.42
CA THR A 341 -26.15 -4.97 30.92
C THR A 341 -25.60 -3.55 30.88
N SER A 342 -24.28 -3.37 30.81
CA SER A 342 -23.61 -2.06 30.71
C SER A 342 -23.10 -1.73 29.31
N LEU A 343 -23.49 -2.52 28.30
CA LEU A 343 -22.98 -2.40 26.94
C LEU A 343 -23.56 -1.17 26.23
N LEU A 344 -22.68 -0.24 25.86
CA LEU A 344 -23.03 1.00 25.16
C LEU A 344 -22.80 0.93 23.65
N TYR A 345 -21.83 0.10 23.22
CA TYR A 345 -21.48 -0.09 21.82
C TYR A 345 -21.35 -1.57 21.50
N LEU A 346 -22.08 -2.02 20.48
CA LEU A 346 -22.03 -3.37 19.94
C LEU A 346 -21.83 -3.32 18.43
N ASP A 347 -20.82 -4.04 17.95
CA ASP A 347 -20.53 -4.18 16.54
C ASP A 347 -20.44 -5.66 16.19
N ILE A 348 -21.38 -6.13 15.39
CA ILE A 348 -21.53 -7.52 14.96
C ILE A 348 -21.41 -7.62 13.43
N SER A 349 -20.75 -6.65 12.79
CA SER A 349 -20.64 -6.63 11.33
C SER A 349 -20.02 -7.90 10.73
N ASP A 350 -20.42 -8.22 9.51
CA ASP A 350 -19.95 -9.38 8.73
C ASP A 350 -20.16 -10.75 9.40
N ASN A 351 -21.16 -10.88 10.27
CA ASN A 351 -21.55 -12.18 10.81
C ASN A 351 -22.72 -12.75 10.02
N ALA A 352 -22.39 -13.50 8.97
CA ALA A 352 -23.38 -14.07 8.06
C ALA A 352 -24.38 -15.03 8.76
N LYS A 353 -24.07 -15.57 9.94
CA LYS A 353 -24.95 -16.46 10.74
C LYS A 353 -25.97 -15.78 11.62
N VAL A 354 -25.86 -14.47 11.82
CA VAL A 354 -26.84 -13.72 12.61
C VAL A 354 -28.10 -13.47 11.79
N THR A 355 -29.24 -13.71 12.41
CA THR A 355 -30.59 -13.47 11.89
C THR A 355 -31.40 -12.65 12.90
N ASP A 356 -32.69 -12.48 12.62
CA ASP A 356 -33.63 -11.84 13.55
C ASP A 356 -33.78 -12.60 14.87
N ALA A 357 -33.57 -13.93 14.87
CA ALA A 357 -33.72 -14.75 16.06
C ALA A 357 -32.82 -14.28 17.22
N GLY A 358 -31.62 -13.77 16.93
CA GLY A 358 -30.70 -13.27 17.96
C GLY A 358 -31.21 -12.03 18.69
N PHE A 359 -32.00 -11.18 18.04
CA PHE A 359 -32.54 -9.95 18.61
C PHE A 359 -33.86 -10.12 19.37
N LYS A 360 -34.53 -11.28 19.28
CA LYS A 360 -35.78 -11.57 20.01
C LYS A 360 -35.67 -11.41 21.52
N SER A 361 -34.45 -11.59 22.04
CA SER A 361 -34.14 -11.50 23.47
C SER A 361 -33.57 -10.15 23.90
N TRP A 362 -33.54 -9.14 23.01
CA TRP A 362 -32.99 -7.83 23.34
C TRP A 362 -33.88 -7.14 24.39
N PRO A 363 -33.37 -6.89 25.63
CA PRO A 363 -34.18 -6.25 26.65
C PRO A 363 -34.41 -4.76 26.33
N ALA A 364 -35.65 -4.28 26.53
CA ALA A 364 -35.99 -2.85 26.41
C ALA A 364 -35.23 -1.97 27.42
N THR A 365 -34.76 -2.54 28.54
CA THR A 365 -33.90 -1.87 29.53
C THR A 365 -32.45 -1.71 29.11
N SER A 366 -32.09 -2.15 27.89
CA SER A 366 -30.72 -2.04 27.37
C SER A 366 -30.22 -0.60 27.37
N CYS A 367 -28.97 -0.40 27.80
CA CYS A 367 -28.28 0.88 27.72
C CYS A 367 -27.53 1.08 26.38
N LEU A 368 -27.72 0.17 25.42
CA LEU A 368 -27.03 0.20 24.14
C LEU A 368 -27.32 1.52 23.41
N MET A 369 -26.25 2.23 23.05
CA MET A 369 -26.31 3.49 22.33
C MET A 369 -25.93 3.35 20.86
N ALA A 370 -25.10 2.36 20.51
CA ALA A 370 -24.67 2.10 19.14
C ALA A 370 -24.74 0.61 18.80
N LEU A 371 -25.45 0.29 17.73
CA LEU A 371 -25.53 -1.05 17.14
C LEU A 371 -25.06 -1.00 15.69
N LYS A 372 -24.01 -1.75 15.38
CA LYS A 372 -23.54 -1.96 14.00
C LYS A 372 -23.72 -3.41 13.59
N ALA A 373 -24.46 -3.62 12.52
CA ALA A 373 -24.74 -4.92 11.94
C ALA A 373 -24.49 -4.94 10.43
N SER A 374 -23.62 -4.05 9.94
CA SER A 374 -23.28 -3.98 8.52
C SER A 374 -22.79 -5.34 8.00
N GLY A 375 -23.24 -5.78 6.82
CA GLY A 375 -22.83 -7.04 6.20
C GLY A 375 -23.47 -8.30 6.80
N CYS A 376 -24.38 -8.17 7.78
CA CYS A 376 -25.21 -9.27 8.26
C CYS A 376 -26.33 -9.59 7.26
N ILE A 377 -25.98 -10.22 6.13
CA ILE A 377 -26.87 -10.45 4.98
C ILE A 377 -28.18 -11.19 5.30
N ARG A 378 -28.22 -11.96 6.38
CA ARG A 378 -29.42 -12.73 6.81
C ARG A 378 -30.22 -12.05 7.92
N LEU A 379 -29.85 -10.84 8.34
CA LEU A 379 -30.56 -10.09 9.37
C LEU A 379 -31.63 -9.19 8.72
N PRO A 380 -32.91 -9.59 8.71
CA PRO A 380 -33.97 -8.71 8.28
C PRO A 380 -34.25 -7.67 9.37
N GLY A 381 -34.59 -6.44 8.99
CA GLY A 381 -34.76 -5.33 9.93
C GLY A 381 -36.14 -5.23 10.60
N HIS A 382 -37.03 -6.21 10.43
CA HIS A 382 -38.41 -6.14 10.93
C HIS A 382 -38.61 -6.79 12.31
N VAL A 383 -37.58 -6.90 13.15
CA VAL A 383 -37.64 -7.67 14.41
C VAL A 383 -38.08 -6.85 15.61
N TRP A 384 -37.89 -5.54 15.56
CA TRP A 384 -38.05 -4.68 16.72
C TRP A 384 -39.54 -4.44 17.01
N SER A 385 -39.98 -4.83 18.20
CA SER A 385 -41.38 -4.68 18.66
C SER A 385 -41.51 -3.81 19.91
N THR A 386 -40.39 -3.43 20.53
CA THR A 386 -40.32 -2.63 21.75
C THR A 386 -39.46 -1.38 21.53
N GLU A 387 -39.69 -0.34 22.31
CA GLU A 387 -38.89 0.88 22.25
C GLU A 387 -37.53 0.70 22.94
N TYR A 388 -36.47 1.12 22.28
CA TYR A 388 -35.09 1.14 22.78
C TYR A 388 -34.61 2.59 22.88
N LEU A 389 -35.02 3.25 23.96
CA LEU A 389 -34.89 4.70 24.15
C LEU A 389 -33.45 5.23 24.10
N ASN A 390 -32.45 4.40 24.36
CA ASN A 390 -31.05 4.83 24.43
C ASN A 390 -30.30 4.74 23.09
N LEU A 391 -30.84 4.03 22.10
CA LEU A 391 -30.13 3.78 20.85
C LEU A 391 -30.05 5.07 20.03
N LYS A 392 -28.82 5.48 19.72
CA LYS A 392 -28.48 6.70 18.98
C LYS A 392 -27.83 6.41 17.63
N GLU A 393 -27.15 5.28 17.48
CA GLU A 393 -26.51 4.88 16.23
C GLU A 393 -26.97 3.48 15.82
N LEU A 394 -27.43 3.38 14.57
CA LEU A 394 -27.85 2.15 13.94
C LEU A 394 -27.24 2.05 12.54
N ASP A 395 -26.44 1.01 12.32
CA ASP A 395 -25.87 0.69 11.01
C ASP A 395 -26.36 -0.69 10.54
N MET A 396 -27.23 -0.67 9.53
CA MET A 396 -27.85 -1.84 8.89
C MET A 396 -27.40 -1.95 7.42
N SER A 397 -26.22 -1.44 7.09
CA SER A 397 -25.71 -1.47 5.71
C SER A 397 -25.50 -2.91 5.23
N SER A 398 -25.79 -3.20 3.97
CA SER A 398 -25.59 -4.52 3.36
C SER A 398 -26.25 -5.69 4.11
N THR A 399 -27.40 -5.45 4.74
CA THR A 399 -28.29 -6.48 5.29
C THR A 399 -29.53 -6.64 4.42
N SER A 400 -30.45 -7.55 4.78
CA SER A 400 -31.78 -7.66 4.16
C SER A 400 -32.76 -6.59 4.69
N PHE A 401 -32.27 -5.38 4.97
CA PHE A 401 -33.09 -4.24 5.37
C PHE A 401 -34.00 -3.80 4.22
N ASP A 402 -35.28 -3.61 4.49
CA ASP A 402 -36.32 -3.30 3.50
C ASP A 402 -37.25 -2.16 3.96
N LEU A 403 -38.26 -1.83 3.16
CA LEU A 403 -39.27 -0.82 3.50
C LEU A 403 -40.04 -1.15 4.79
N SER A 404 -40.31 -2.43 5.06
CA SER A 404 -40.98 -2.86 6.29
C SER A 404 -40.11 -2.59 7.52
N SER A 405 -38.79 -2.74 7.36
CA SER A 405 -37.79 -2.49 8.38
C SER A 405 -37.68 -1.00 8.71
N ILE A 406 -37.77 -0.12 7.71
CA ILE A 406 -37.81 1.34 7.92
C ILE A 406 -39.02 1.74 8.78
N ARG A 407 -40.21 1.18 8.52
CA ARG A 407 -41.41 1.44 9.35
C ARG A 407 -41.16 1.11 10.83
N LYS A 408 -40.34 0.10 11.13
CA LYS A 408 -40.02 -0.31 12.50
C LYS A 408 -38.93 0.51 13.17
N LEU A 409 -38.32 1.48 12.48
CA LEU A 409 -37.41 2.42 13.12
C LEU A 409 -38.10 3.24 14.22
N ILE A 410 -39.44 3.25 14.28
CA ILE A 410 -40.20 3.84 15.39
C ILE A 410 -39.76 3.35 16.78
N ALA A 411 -39.17 2.14 16.84
CA ALA A 411 -38.58 1.58 18.05
C ALA A 411 -37.38 2.39 18.59
N PHE A 412 -36.80 3.33 17.83
CA PHE A 412 -35.57 4.06 18.18
C PHE A 412 -35.78 5.59 18.22
N PRO A 413 -36.59 6.13 19.15
CA PRO A 413 -36.97 7.55 19.17
C PRO A 413 -35.80 8.54 19.35
N MET A 414 -34.64 8.08 19.85
CA MET A 414 -33.47 8.93 20.10
C MET A 414 -32.37 8.77 19.04
N LEU A 415 -32.70 8.18 17.89
CA LEU A 415 -31.75 7.89 16.82
C LEU A 415 -31.14 9.18 16.26
N LYS A 416 -29.81 9.23 16.22
CA LYS A 416 -29.02 10.35 15.68
C LYS A 416 -28.22 9.97 14.45
N THR A 417 -27.88 8.69 14.30
CA THR A 417 -27.08 8.15 13.21
C THR A 417 -27.79 6.96 12.61
N LEU A 418 -28.13 7.05 11.33
CA LEU A 418 -28.72 5.96 10.57
C LEU A 418 -27.89 5.69 9.32
N LYS A 419 -27.45 4.43 9.15
CA LYS A 419 -26.75 3.97 7.96
C LYS A 419 -27.46 2.76 7.36
N VAL A 420 -27.83 2.89 6.08
CA VAL A 420 -28.57 1.91 5.28
C VAL A 420 -27.99 1.93 3.86
N THR A 421 -26.71 1.58 3.76
CA THR A 421 -25.99 1.53 2.47
C THR A 421 -26.08 0.13 1.87
N GLY A 422 -26.40 0.01 0.58
CA GLY A 422 -26.37 -1.30 -0.12
C GLY A 422 -27.45 -2.28 0.33
N VAL A 423 -28.58 -1.77 0.82
CA VAL A 423 -29.81 -2.51 1.09
C VAL A 423 -30.77 -2.40 -0.10
N ASP A 424 -31.84 -3.17 -0.16
CA ASP A 424 -32.85 -3.04 -1.22
C ASP A 424 -34.14 -2.47 -0.66
N LEU A 425 -34.35 -1.16 -0.82
CA LEU A 425 -35.58 -0.47 -0.45
C LEU A 425 -36.56 -0.35 -1.63
N SER A 426 -36.34 -1.09 -2.73
CA SER A 426 -37.34 -1.18 -3.79
C SER A 426 -38.51 -2.03 -3.30
N ALA A 427 -39.74 -1.58 -3.57
CA ALA A 427 -40.91 -2.35 -3.21
C ALA A 427 -40.92 -3.66 -4.04
N MET A 428 -40.97 -4.81 -3.37
CA MET A 428 -41.58 -5.99 -4.00
C MET A 428 -43.00 -5.57 -4.35
N ALA A 429 -43.32 -5.53 -5.64
CA ALA A 429 -44.67 -5.26 -6.14
C ALA A 429 -45.62 -6.35 -5.62
N VAL A 430 -46.06 -6.23 -4.37
CA VAL A 430 -47.11 -7.06 -3.79
C VAL A 430 -48.39 -6.26 -3.91
N GLN A 431 -49.35 -6.92 -4.56
CA GLN A 431 -50.66 -6.42 -4.93
C GLN A 431 -51.35 -5.72 -3.75
N ASN A 432 -51.78 -4.48 -4.02
CA ASN A 432 -52.61 -3.60 -3.21
C ASN A 432 -51.85 -2.63 -2.26
N ALA A 433 -51.81 -1.36 -2.72
CA ALA A 433 -51.18 -0.16 -2.17
C ALA A 433 -49.66 -0.01 -2.47
N GLU A 434 -49.33 0.93 -3.37
CA GLU A 434 -47.98 1.40 -3.65
C GLU A 434 -47.34 1.99 -2.38
N LEU A 435 -46.71 1.14 -1.57
CA LEU A 435 -45.87 1.57 -0.45
C LEU A 435 -44.58 2.16 -1.02
N THR A 436 -44.57 3.48 -1.22
CA THR A 436 -43.37 4.20 -1.66
C THR A 436 -42.42 4.44 -0.48
N LEU A 437 -41.11 4.53 -0.76
CA LEU A 437 -40.11 4.92 0.23
C LEU A 437 -40.43 6.29 0.84
N SER A 438 -40.80 7.26 0.00
CA SER A 438 -41.19 8.60 0.43
C SER A 438 -42.39 8.57 1.38
N GLY A 439 -43.40 7.73 1.13
CA GLY A 439 -44.55 7.55 2.01
C GLY A 439 -44.17 7.00 3.38
N VAL A 440 -43.36 5.93 3.40
CA VAL A 440 -42.86 5.33 4.65
C VAL A 440 -42.00 6.32 5.44
N VAL A 441 -41.08 7.02 4.77
CA VAL A 441 -40.20 8.00 5.42
C VAL A 441 -41.02 9.18 5.96
N LYS A 442 -42.02 9.68 5.23
CA LYS A 442 -42.96 10.71 5.71
C LYS A 442 -43.75 10.26 6.94
N GLU A 443 -44.02 8.96 7.09
CA GLU A 443 -44.65 8.39 8.28
C GLU A 443 -43.68 8.40 9.47
N VAL A 444 -42.48 7.85 9.31
CA VAL A 444 -41.52 7.68 10.41
C VAL A 444 -40.84 8.99 10.82
N THR A 445 -40.71 9.96 9.91
CA THR A 445 -40.21 11.32 10.22
C THR A 445 -41.16 12.14 11.08
N LYS A 446 -42.43 11.73 11.24
CA LYS A 446 -43.37 12.37 12.17
C LYS A 446 -43.13 11.98 13.63
N SER A 447 -42.52 10.82 13.89
CA SER A 447 -42.38 10.28 15.24
C SER A 447 -40.93 10.12 15.68
N THR A 448 -40.06 9.58 14.81
CA THR A 448 -38.84 8.90 15.27
C THR A 448 -37.59 9.29 14.50
N LEU A 449 -37.69 9.54 13.19
CA LEU A 449 -36.59 10.10 12.40
C LEU A 449 -36.55 11.63 12.56
N VAL A 450 -36.47 12.08 13.81
CA VAL A 450 -36.38 13.48 14.20
C VAL A 450 -35.07 13.67 14.98
N ASN A 451 -34.30 14.71 14.63
CA ASN A 451 -32.97 15.01 15.20
C ASN A 451 -31.80 14.12 14.73
N LEU A 452 -31.90 13.53 13.54
CA LEU A 452 -30.74 12.93 12.88
C LEU A 452 -29.62 13.95 12.70
N THR A 453 -28.40 13.48 12.96
CA THR A 453 -27.14 14.21 12.76
C THR A 453 -26.29 13.57 11.67
N HIS A 454 -26.44 12.27 11.46
CA HIS A 454 -25.69 11.48 10.46
C HIS A 454 -26.65 10.56 9.70
N LEU A 455 -26.64 10.68 8.37
CA LEU A 455 -27.41 9.86 7.46
C LEU A 455 -26.48 9.31 6.38
N ALA A 456 -26.52 8.00 6.14
CA ALA A 456 -25.85 7.39 4.99
C ALA A 456 -26.78 6.41 4.29
N ILE A 457 -27.20 6.74 3.07
CA ILE A 457 -28.03 5.92 2.20
C ILE A 457 -27.30 5.81 0.86
N THR A 458 -27.09 4.60 0.36
CA THR A 458 -26.34 4.41 -0.88
C THR A 458 -27.01 3.35 -1.74
N ARG A 459 -27.00 3.54 -3.07
CA ARG A 459 -27.55 2.63 -4.08
C ARG A 459 -29.05 2.36 -3.92
N GLN A 460 -29.84 3.40 -3.65
CA GLN A 460 -31.29 3.27 -3.54
C GLN A 460 -31.99 3.84 -4.78
N PRO A 461 -32.54 2.99 -5.67
CA PRO A 461 -33.26 3.48 -6.85
C PRO A 461 -34.60 4.14 -6.47
N SER A 462 -35.17 3.79 -5.31
CA SER A 462 -36.42 4.35 -4.80
C SER A 462 -36.25 5.66 -4.01
N LEU A 463 -35.01 6.14 -3.82
CA LEU A 463 -34.77 7.42 -3.14
C LEU A 463 -34.93 8.57 -4.14
N ASP A 464 -36.04 9.28 -3.98
CA ASP A 464 -36.44 10.45 -4.76
C ASP A 464 -36.27 11.76 -3.97
N ASP A 465 -36.53 12.88 -4.64
CA ASP A 465 -36.45 14.22 -4.06
C ASP A 465 -37.40 14.41 -2.88
N GLU A 466 -38.62 13.83 -2.94
CA GLU A 466 -39.60 13.90 -1.86
C GLU A 466 -39.13 13.20 -0.59
N THR A 467 -38.46 12.06 -0.73
CA THR A 467 -37.88 11.31 0.38
C THR A 467 -36.81 12.14 1.08
N LEU A 468 -35.88 12.72 0.32
CA LEU A 468 -34.84 13.56 0.91
C LEU A 468 -35.42 14.81 1.56
N GLN A 469 -36.43 15.43 0.94
CA GLN A 469 -37.13 16.58 1.50
C GLN A 469 -37.81 16.27 2.83
N ALA A 470 -38.48 15.12 2.96
CA ALA A 470 -39.10 14.69 4.20
C ALA A 470 -38.07 14.53 5.33
N ILE A 471 -36.88 14.00 5.02
CA ILE A 471 -35.79 13.84 5.98
C ILE A 471 -35.19 15.20 6.35
N ALA A 472 -34.83 16.02 5.37
CA ALA A 472 -34.14 17.30 5.60
C ALA A 472 -35.01 18.34 6.31
N SER A 473 -36.33 18.35 6.07
CA SER A 473 -37.27 19.28 6.72
C SER A 473 -37.42 19.04 8.22
N THR A 474 -37.31 17.79 8.66
CA THR A 474 -37.45 17.38 10.06
C THR A 474 -36.11 17.34 10.80
N ASN A 475 -34.99 17.13 10.10
CA ASN A 475 -33.67 16.90 10.69
C ASN A 475 -32.69 18.07 10.46
N LYS A 476 -33.01 19.24 11.03
CA LYS A 476 -32.20 20.47 10.87
C LYS A 476 -30.78 20.39 11.46
N ALA A 477 -30.55 19.45 12.36
CA ALA A 477 -29.26 19.20 13.01
C ALA A 477 -28.35 18.24 12.21
N LEU A 478 -28.69 17.90 10.96
CA LEU A 478 -27.85 17.08 10.10
C LEU A 478 -26.48 17.73 9.89
N THR A 479 -25.44 16.96 10.21
CA THR A 479 -24.03 17.32 10.07
C THR A 479 -23.33 16.48 9.00
N TYR A 480 -23.82 15.28 8.73
CA TYR A 480 -23.21 14.30 7.85
C TYR A 480 -24.28 13.62 7.00
N VAL A 481 -24.20 13.78 5.69
CA VAL A 481 -25.14 13.22 4.72
C VAL A 481 -24.36 12.53 3.61
N ILE A 482 -24.55 11.23 3.45
CA ILE A 482 -24.09 10.45 2.30
C ILE A 482 -25.32 9.94 1.58
N ILE A 483 -25.48 10.34 0.32
CA ILE A 483 -26.53 9.89 -0.58
C ILE A 483 -25.88 9.56 -1.92
N SER A 484 -25.28 8.38 -2.00
CA SER A 484 -24.45 7.98 -3.14
C SER A 484 -25.19 7.01 -4.06
N MET A 485 -24.99 7.12 -5.37
CA MET A 485 -25.60 6.21 -6.36
C MET A 485 -27.15 6.17 -6.32
N CYS A 486 -27.81 7.28 -5.96
CA CYS A 486 -29.28 7.40 -5.98
C CYS A 486 -29.71 8.06 -7.29
N VAL A 487 -30.16 7.25 -8.25
CA VAL A 487 -30.35 7.69 -9.65
C VAL A 487 -31.58 8.58 -9.87
N GLU A 488 -32.56 8.55 -8.96
CA GLU A 488 -33.77 9.39 -9.04
C GLU A 488 -33.62 10.74 -8.34
N LEU A 489 -32.53 10.96 -7.61
CA LEU A 489 -32.26 12.21 -6.93
C LEU A 489 -31.83 13.30 -7.92
N THR A 490 -32.45 14.47 -7.84
CA THR A 490 -32.15 15.64 -8.66
C THR A 490 -31.76 16.86 -7.81
N ASP A 491 -31.50 17.99 -8.45
CA ASP A 491 -31.23 19.25 -7.76
C ASP A 491 -32.38 19.67 -6.83
N ALA A 492 -33.64 19.30 -7.13
CA ALA A 492 -34.78 19.61 -6.29
C ALA A 492 -34.67 18.96 -4.89
N GLY A 493 -34.16 17.73 -4.81
CA GLY A 493 -33.85 17.08 -3.55
C GLY A 493 -32.73 17.79 -2.80
N LEU A 494 -31.66 18.21 -3.49
CA LEU A 494 -30.56 18.94 -2.85
C LEU A 494 -30.97 20.30 -2.29
N TYR A 495 -31.93 21.00 -2.92
CA TYR A 495 -32.48 22.25 -2.37
C TYR A 495 -33.11 22.06 -0.99
N SER A 496 -33.56 20.86 -0.62
CA SER A 496 -34.08 20.62 0.73
C SER A 496 -32.98 20.64 1.81
N LEU A 497 -31.73 20.32 1.45
CA LEU A 497 -30.59 20.29 2.37
C LEU A 497 -30.18 21.68 2.86
N ILE A 498 -30.60 22.76 2.20
CA ILE A 498 -30.30 24.14 2.62
C ILE A 498 -30.83 24.46 4.03
N ASN A 499 -31.81 23.68 4.51
CA ASN A 499 -32.37 23.78 5.86
C ASN A 499 -31.44 23.19 6.93
N CYS A 500 -30.46 22.38 6.54
CA CYS A 500 -29.49 21.72 7.41
C CYS A 500 -28.25 22.62 7.58
N LYS A 501 -28.38 23.69 8.38
CA LYS A 501 -27.32 24.70 8.56
C LYS A 501 -26.07 24.20 9.29
N GLU A 502 -26.16 23.05 9.95
CA GLU A 502 -25.03 22.39 10.63
C GLU A 502 -24.29 21.39 9.72
N LEU A 503 -24.63 21.30 8.43
CA LEU A 503 -24.05 20.34 7.50
C LEU A 503 -22.55 20.60 7.31
N LYS A 504 -21.73 19.57 7.61
CA LYS A 504 -20.28 19.58 7.48
C LYS A 504 -19.79 18.63 6.39
N ASN A 505 -20.47 17.50 6.21
CA ASN A 505 -20.04 16.46 5.28
C ASN A 505 -21.19 16.10 4.35
N LEU A 506 -20.97 16.24 3.04
CA LEU A 506 -21.92 15.85 2.01
C LEU A 506 -21.23 14.97 0.97
N ALA A 507 -21.77 13.79 0.71
CA ALA A 507 -21.43 12.98 -0.45
C ALA A 507 -22.68 12.71 -1.27
N VAL A 508 -22.61 13.02 -2.57
CA VAL A 508 -23.67 12.77 -3.55
C VAL A 508 -23.11 12.12 -4.81
N ASP A 509 -21.99 11.40 -4.67
CA ASP A 509 -21.30 10.76 -5.78
C ASP A 509 -22.22 9.82 -6.55
N ARG A 510 -22.04 9.79 -7.88
CA ARG A 510 -22.84 8.96 -8.81
C ARG A 510 -24.34 9.24 -8.80
N CYS A 511 -24.82 10.34 -8.22
CA CYS A 511 -26.18 10.83 -8.41
C CYS A 511 -26.27 11.54 -9.77
N ILE A 512 -26.44 10.75 -10.84
CA ILE A 512 -26.26 11.18 -12.23
C ILE A 512 -27.19 12.30 -12.72
N ARG A 513 -28.27 12.60 -12.01
CA ARG A 513 -29.24 13.68 -12.31
C ARG A 513 -29.02 14.96 -11.50
N VAL A 514 -28.04 14.96 -10.60
CA VAL A 514 -27.57 16.17 -9.91
C VAL A 514 -26.67 16.97 -10.86
N THR A 515 -26.77 18.29 -10.81
CA THR A 515 -25.99 19.20 -11.65
C THR A 515 -25.29 20.29 -10.82
N ASP A 516 -24.54 21.15 -11.50
CA ASP A 516 -23.95 22.37 -10.92
C ASP A 516 -24.96 23.20 -10.12
N ALA A 517 -26.24 23.25 -10.53
CA ALA A 517 -27.26 24.08 -9.89
C ALA A 517 -27.56 23.65 -8.43
N GLY A 518 -27.74 22.35 -8.20
CA GLY A 518 -27.98 21.78 -6.88
C GLY A 518 -26.77 21.98 -5.96
N ILE A 519 -25.58 21.65 -6.43
CA ILE A 519 -24.32 21.73 -5.65
C ILE A 519 -24.00 23.18 -5.28
N LYS A 520 -24.10 24.10 -6.24
CA LYS A 520 -23.91 25.54 -6.00
C LYS A 520 -24.84 26.07 -4.92
N THR A 521 -26.10 25.67 -4.95
CA THR A 521 -27.10 26.12 -3.97
C THR A 521 -26.76 25.63 -2.56
N VAL A 522 -26.30 24.38 -2.43
CA VAL A 522 -25.85 23.84 -1.14
C VAL A 522 -24.61 24.58 -0.64
N LEU A 523 -23.60 24.81 -1.49
CA LEU A 523 -22.38 25.54 -1.13
C LEU A 523 -22.71 26.95 -0.60
N ALA A 524 -23.59 27.68 -1.28
CA ALA A 524 -24.00 29.03 -0.88
C ALA A 524 -24.76 29.07 0.45
N GLN A 525 -25.50 28.01 0.80
CA GLN A 525 -26.42 28.01 1.94
C GLN A 525 -25.93 27.23 3.16
N CYS A 526 -24.98 26.31 3.00
CA CYS A 526 -24.41 25.45 4.03
C CYS A 526 -22.94 25.85 4.30
N ASN A 527 -22.75 27.02 4.91
CA ASN A 527 -21.44 27.64 5.16
C ASN A 527 -20.52 26.87 6.12
N LYS A 528 -21.00 25.82 6.79
CA LYS A 528 -20.22 24.92 7.65
C LYS A 528 -19.68 23.68 6.93
N LEU A 529 -19.92 23.56 5.61
CA LEU A 529 -19.50 22.40 4.83
C LEU A 529 -17.96 22.31 4.76
N GLU A 530 -17.40 21.24 5.31
CA GLU A 530 -15.96 20.96 5.39
C GLU A 530 -15.51 19.89 4.40
N ASN A 531 -16.39 18.92 4.06
CA ASN A 531 -16.08 17.79 3.18
C ASN A 531 -17.18 17.62 2.13
N LEU A 532 -16.80 17.61 0.85
CA LEU A 532 -17.72 17.43 -0.28
C LEU A 532 -17.20 16.33 -1.22
N ASP A 533 -18.05 15.34 -1.49
CA ASP A 533 -17.83 14.33 -2.54
C ASP A 533 -18.92 14.44 -3.61
N ILE A 534 -18.49 14.81 -4.81
CA ILE A 534 -19.32 14.98 -6.02
C ILE A 534 -18.76 14.16 -7.18
N SER A 535 -18.00 13.10 -6.86
CA SER A 535 -17.36 12.26 -7.87
C SER A 535 -18.38 11.51 -8.75
N ASP A 536 -17.98 11.20 -9.98
CA ASP A 536 -18.78 10.48 -10.96
C ASP A 536 -20.15 11.13 -11.28
N ILE A 537 -20.27 12.46 -11.14
CA ILE A 537 -21.47 13.21 -11.54
C ILE A 537 -21.20 13.85 -12.92
N PRO A 538 -21.90 13.44 -13.99
CA PRO A 538 -21.65 13.96 -15.34
C PRO A 538 -21.98 15.45 -15.48
N GLY A 539 -23.05 15.93 -14.83
CA GLY A 539 -23.50 17.32 -14.90
C GLY A 539 -22.74 18.31 -14.02
N VAL A 540 -21.54 17.94 -13.57
CA VAL A 540 -20.63 18.80 -12.79
C VAL A 540 -19.54 19.34 -13.70
N SER A 541 -19.52 20.67 -13.86
CA SER A 541 -18.58 21.40 -14.70
C SER A 541 -17.76 22.40 -13.88
N ASP A 542 -16.91 23.19 -14.55
CA ASP A 542 -16.12 24.25 -13.92
C ASP A 542 -16.99 25.29 -13.18
N VAL A 543 -18.30 25.36 -13.46
CA VAL A 543 -19.26 26.20 -12.71
C VAL A 543 -19.31 25.82 -11.24
N THR A 544 -19.29 24.53 -10.91
CA THR A 544 -19.21 24.08 -9.50
C THR A 544 -17.90 24.52 -8.85
N LEU A 545 -16.78 24.47 -9.59
CA LEU A 545 -15.48 24.91 -9.06
C LEU A 545 -15.46 26.43 -8.80
N ASP A 546 -16.08 27.22 -9.68
CA ASP A 546 -16.27 28.66 -9.48
C ASP A 546 -17.12 28.93 -8.23
N ALA A 547 -18.18 28.16 -8.01
CA ALA A 547 -19.00 28.25 -6.79
C ALA A 547 -18.19 27.88 -5.52
N ILE A 548 -17.33 26.86 -5.57
CA ILE A 548 -16.45 26.49 -4.44
C ILE A 548 -15.47 27.62 -4.10
N VAL A 549 -14.93 28.31 -5.12
CA VAL A 549 -14.03 29.45 -4.91
C VAL A 549 -14.74 30.62 -4.24
N GLN A 550 -16.01 30.86 -4.60
CA GLN A 550 -16.82 31.97 -4.10
C GLN A 550 -17.44 31.69 -2.72
N ASP A 551 -18.10 30.54 -2.55
CA ASP A 551 -18.97 30.26 -1.41
C ASP A 551 -18.43 29.15 -0.48
N GLY A 552 -17.36 28.45 -0.88
CA GLY A 552 -16.85 27.27 -0.18
C GLY A 552 -15.95 27.55 1.02
N GLU A 553 -16.09 28.64 1.76
CA GLU A 553 -15.11 29.11 2.76
C GLU A 553 -14.64 28.05 3.77
N SER A 554 -15.55 27.23 4.29
CA SER A 554 -15.24 26.18 5.27
C SER A 554 -14.69 24.88 4.67
N LEU A 555 -14.77 24.71 3.35
CA LEU A 555 -14.44 23.45 2.67
C LEU A 555 -12.93 23.17 2.77
N THR A 556 -12.59 21.97 3.25
CA THR A 556 -11.20 21.50 3.42
C THR A 556 -10.90 20.19 2.71
N SER A 557 -11.91 19.40 2.34
CA SER A 557 -11.76 18.18 1.54
C SER A 557 -12.74 18.19 0.38
N LEU A 558 -12.24 17.92 -0.82
CA LEU A 558 -13.04 17.85 -2.04
C LEU A 558 -12.70 16.59 -2.84
N ASN A 559 -13.72 15.82 -3.24
CA ASN A 559 -13.59 14.75 -4.21
C ASN A 559 -14.41 15.07 -5.47
N VAL A 560 -13.72 15.18 -6.60
CA VAL A 560 -14.24 15.51 -7.94
C VAL A 560 -13.83 14.44 -8.96
N SER A 561 -13.52 13.23 -8.48
CA SER A 561 -13.04 12.15 -9.35
C SER A 561 -14.06 11.83 -10.46
N ASN A 562 -13.58 11.57 -11.66
CA ASN A 562 -14.37 11.14 -12.81
C ASN A 562 -15.51 12.11 -13.27
N CYS A 563 -15.48 13.39 -12.84
CA CYS A 563 -16.36 14.43 -13.39
C CYS A 563 -15.82 14.91 -14.75
N GLN A 564 -16.40 14.40 -15.84
CA GLN A 564 -15.83 14.53 -17.20
C GLN A 564 -15.84 15.95 -17.76
N GLU A 565 -16.70 16.83 -17.26
CA GLU A 565 -16.82 18.22 -17.72
C GLU A 565 -15.91 19.21 -16.97
N LEU A 566 -15.14 18.73 -15.98
CA LEU A 566 -14.15 19.56 -15.29
C LEU A 566 -12.92 19.75 -16.16
N SER A 567 -12.40 20.98 -16.21
CA SER A 567 -11.15 21.30 -16.89
C SER A 567 -9.98 21.44 -15.91
N GLY A 568 -8.76 21.23 -16.41
CA GLY A 568 -7.55 21.54 -15.64
C GLY A 568 -7.47 23.01 -15.22
N HIS A 569 -8.05 23.94 -16.02
CA HIS A 569 -8.11 25.35 -15.68
C HIS A 569 -9.07 25.60 -14.51
N GLY A 570 -10.25 24.99 -14.52
CA GLY A 570 -11.21 25.06 -13.42
C GLY A 570 -10.60 24.58 -12.11
N ILE A 571 -9.91 23.44 -12.13
CA ILE A 571 -9.25 22.90 -10.93
C ILE A 571 -8.18 23.86 -10.40
N LEU A 572 -7.39 24.50 -11.28
CA LEU A 572 -6.40 25.51 -10.87
C LEU A 572 -7.03 26.74 -10.18
N LYS A 573 -8.28 27.08 -10.49
CA LYS A 573 -8.97 28.18 -9.80
C LYS A 573 -9.15 27.92 -8.31
N LEU A 574 -9.16 26.66 -7.85
CA LEU A 574 -9.26 26.33 -6.43
C LEU A 574 -8.11 26.88 -5.58
N HIS A 575 -6.96 27.23 -6.18
CA HIS A 575 -5.89 27.99 -5.49
C HIS A 575 -6.35 29.36 -5.00
N LYS A 576 -7.35 29.96 -5.65
CA LYS A 576 -7.90 31.28 -5.32
C LYS A 576 -9.04 31.20 -4.32
N LYS A 577 -9.39 30.00 -3.83
CA LYS A 577 -10.45 29.79 -2.86
C LYS A 577 -10.21 30.62 -1.61
N ILE A 578 -11.23 31.35 -1.18
CA ILE A 578 -11.21 32.17 0.03
C ILE A 578 -11.54 31.28 1.25
N GLY A 579 -11.05 31.66 2.44
CA GLY A 579 -11.34 30.97 3.70
C GLY A 579 -10.33 29.89 4.07
N ARG A 580 -10.80 28.76 4.61
CA ARG A 580 -9.92 27.67 5.05
C ARG A 580 -9.22 27.02 3.85
N PRO A 581 -7.89 26.74 3.95
CA PRO A 581 -7.18 26.08 2.87
C PRO A 581 -7.67 24.65 2.69
N LEU A 582 -7.72 24.19 1.45
CA LEU A 582 -7.95 22.78 1.14
C LEU A 582 -6.80 21.95 1.73
N LYS A 583 -7.16 20.90 2.47
CA LYS A 583 -6.24 19.92 3.04
C LYS A 583 -6.19 18.65 2.21
N ALA A 584 -7.28 18.30 1.53
CA ALA A 584 -7.36 17.12 0.68
C ALA A 584 -8.12 17.43 -0.62
N LEU A 585 -7.59 16.93 -1.74
CA LEU A 585 -8.22 17.02 -3.05
C LEU A 585 -8.10 15.66 -3.75
N ILE A 586 -9.23 15.05 -4.07
CA ILE A 586 -9.30 13.76 -4.76
C ILE A 586 -9.87 14.00 -6.16
N MET A 587 -9.13 13.60 -7.18
CA MET A 587 -9.32 14.00 -8.58
C MET A 587 -8.86 12.87 -9.51
N ASN A 588 -9.21 11.64 -9.15
CA ASN A 588 -8.91 10.46 -9.95
C ASN A 588 -9.73 10.48 -11.24
N CYS A 589 -9.22 9.89 -12.32
CA CYS A 589 -9.94 9.76 -13.60
C CYS A 589 -10.39 11.08 -14.26
N LEU A 590 -9.75 12.21 -13.93
CA LEU A 590 -9.93 13.47 -14.66
C LEU A 590 -8.89 13.59 -15.78
N ALA A 591 -9.26 13.19 -16.99
CA ALA A 591 -8.36 13.20 -18.16
C ALA A 591 -7.85 14.60 -18.54
N THR A 592 -8.62 15.63 -18.19
CA THR A 592 -8.34 17.04 -18.46
C THR A 592 -7.30 17.65 -17.51
N VAL A 593 -6.97 16.96 -16.41
CA VAL A 593 -6.11 17.50 -15.36
C VAL A 593 -4.68 16.98 -15.51
N SER A 594 -3.74 17.92 -15.62
CA SER A 594 -2.31 17.60 -15.76
C SER A 594 -1.65 17.20 -14.44
N ASN A 595 -0.53 16.47 -14.51
CA ASN A 595 0.32 16.21 -13.34
C ASN A 595 0.87 17.50 -12.71
N ASP A 596 0.97 18.58 -13.47
CA ASP A 596 1.43 19.87 -12.94
C ASP A 596 0.35 20.54 -12.09
N THR A 597 -0.91 20.39 -12.48
CA THR A 597 -2.05 20.77 -11.65
C THR A 597 -1.98 20.01 -10.32
N ILE A 598 -1.74 18.70 -10.33
CA ILE A 598 -1.55 17.88 -9.10
C ILE A 598 -0.42 18.45 -8.23
N ARG A 599 0.76 18.68 -8.81
CA ARG A 599 1.93 19.19 -8.08
C ARG A 599 1.72 20.57 -7.51
N SER A 600 1.01 21.44 -8.23
CA SER A 600 0.71 22.79 -7.74
C SER A 600 -0.01 22.76 -6.38
N PHE A 601 -0.93 21.81 -6.18
CA PHE A 601 -1.62 21.61 -4.91
C PHE A 601 -0.75 20.91 -3.85
N GLN A 602 0.06 19.93 -4.24
CA GLN A 602 1.01 19.28 -3.31
C GLN A 602 2.04 20.26 -2.73
N ASN A 603 2.52 21.22 -3.55
CA ASN A 603 3.49 22.23 -3.14
C ASN A 603 2.94 23.20 -2.09
N VAL A 604 1.62 23.40 -2.03
CA VAL A 604 0.95 24.20 -1.00
C VAL A 604 0.45 23.34 0.17
N GLY A 605 0.90 22.09 0.28
CA GLY A 605 0.62 21.19 1.41
C GLY A 605 -0.74 20.48 1.34
N VAL A 606 -1.43 20.51 0.20
CA VAL A 606 -2.69 19.77 0.02
C VAL A 606 -2.36 18.29 -0.24
N LYS A 607 -3.03 17.39 0.49
CA LYS A 607 -2.98 15.95 0.21
C LYS A 607 -3.79 15.66 -1.06
N VAL A 608 -3.10 15.50 -2.18
CA VAL A 608 -3.74 15.21 -3.47
C VAL A 608 -3.75 13.71 -3.73
N GLN A 609 -4.91 13.18 -4.09
CA GLN A 609 -5.07 11.87 -4.70
C GLN A 609 -5.61 12.07 -6.12
N GLY A 610 -4.71 12.07 -7.10
CA GLY A 610 -5.04 12.12 -8.53
C GLY A 610 -4.33 10.99 -9.26
N ASN A 611 -4.67 10.76 -10.53
CA ASN A 611 -4.15 9.67 -11.36
C ASN A 611 -2.60 9.57 -11.37
N LEU A 612 -2.05 8.81 -10.43
CA LEU A 612 -0.74 8.19 -10.53
C LEU A 612 -1.01 6.75 -11.01
N ASN A 613 -0.76 6.54 -12.31
CA ASN A 613 -1.05 5.34 -13.13
C ASN A 613 -2.54 5.15 -13.52
N PRO A 614 -2.87 5.03 -14.82
CA PRO A 614 -4.18 4.58 -15.25
C PRO A 614 -4.35 3.10 -14.89
N VAL A 615 -4.92 2.83 -13.72
CA VAL A 615 -5.62 1.56 -13.52
C VAL A 615 -6.76 1.55 -14.54
N LYS A 616 -6.88 0.46 -15.31
CA LYS A 616 -8.00 0.21 -16.22
C LYS A 616 -9.32 0.34 -15.44
N VAL A 617 -9.93 1.51 -15.47
CA VAL A 617 -11.35 1.65 -15.17
C VAL A 617 -12.06 1.11 -16.40
N LYS A 618 -12.60 -0.10 -16.31
CA LYS A 618 -13.58 -0.58 -17.29
C LYS A 618 -14.67 0.48 -17.38
N SER A 619 -14.87 1.01 -18.58
CA SER A 619 -16.01 1.85 -18.93
C SER A 619 -17.30 1.17 -18.48
N TYR A 620 -17.90 1.62 -17.39
CA TYR A 620 -19.29 1.31 -17.06
C TYR A 620 -20.18 2.33 -17.76
N LEU A 621 -20.18 2.29 -19.09
CA LEU A 621 -21.21 2.90 -19.92
C LEU A 621 -21.53 1.93 -21.06
N SER A 622 -22.37 0.94 -20.74
CA SER A 622 -23.31 0.37 -21.70
C SER A 622 -24.58 -0.03 -20.93
N PHE A 623 -25.42 0.97 -20.62
CA PHE A 623 -26.82 0.71 -20.33
C PHE A 623 -27.56 0.60 -21.65
N THR A 624 -27.70 -0.62 -22.16
CA THR A 624 -28.81 -0.98 -23.05
C THR A 624 -29.89 -1.59 -22.18
N ASN A 625 -31.11 -1.06 -22.30
CA ASN A 625 -32.33 -1.52 -21.63
C ASN A 625 -32.50 -3.05 -21.66
N SER A 626 -32.44 -3.70 -20.50
CA SER A 626 -33.24 -4.88 -20.11
C SER A 626 -32.73 -5.48 -18.78
N HIS A 627 -33.63 -5.57 -17.79
CA HIS A 627 -33.46 -6.38 -16.57
C HIS A 627 -33.66 -7.88 -16.87
N PRO A 628 -33.33 -8.83 -15.94
CA PRO A 628 -32.75 -8.68 -14.60
C PRO A 628 -31.56 -9.63 -14.27
N THR A 629 -31.03 -9.46 -13.05
CA THR A 629 -30.16 -10.35 -12.23
C THR A 629 -28.64 -10.41 -12.52
N ILE A 630 -27.84 -9.79 -11.63
CA ILE A 630 -26.43 -10.14 -11.37
C ILE A 630 -26.18 -10.13 -9.84
N PRO A 631 -25.47 -11.12 -9.27
CA PRO A 631 -25.35 -11.30 -7.81
C PRO A 631 -24.34 -10.35 -7.15
N MET A 632 -24.53 -10.17 -5.84
CA MET A 632 -23.62 -9.52 -4.88
C MET A 632 -22.19 -10.06 -4.97
N THR A 633 -21.24 -9.20 -5.30
CA THR A 633 -19.93 -9.05 -4.63
C THR A 633 -19.29 -7.76 -5.16
N ILE A 634 -18.34 -7.20 -4.41
CA ILE A 634 -17.62 -5.93 -4.64
C ILE A 634 -18.25 -4.73 -3.90
N VAL A 635 -18.14 -4.76 -2.57
CA VAL A 635 -17.73 -3.59 -1.77
C VAL A 635 -16.84 -4.16 -0.65
N ASP A 636 -15.52 -4.09 -0.85
CA ASP A 636 -14.46 -4.14 0.18
C ASP A 636 -13.12 -4.47 -0.47
N ALA A 637 -12.48 -3.47 -1.08
CA ALA A 637 -11.04 -3.48 -1.36
C ALA A 637 -10.57 -2.08 -1.79
N VAL A 638 -10.72 -1.08 -0.91
CA VAL A 638 -9.90 0.13 -0.96
C VAL A 638 -9.01 0.05 0.27
N TYR A 639 -7.73 -0.26 0.04
CA TYR A 639 -6.55 -0.31 0.93
C TYR A 639 -5.78 -1.62 0.73
N ALA A 640 -5.00 -1.68 -0.34
CA ALA A 640 -3.78 -2.47 -0.40
C ALA A 640 -2.88 -1.85 -1.47
N GLU A 641 -1.75 -1.30 -1.04
CA GLU A 641 -0.66 -0.84 -1.90
C GLU A 641 -0.05 -2.05 -2.62
N SER A 642 0.21 -1.91 -3.93
CA SER A 642 1.02 -2.86 -4.71
C SER A 642 2.29 -2.18 -5.18
N ALA A 643 3.41 -2.83 -4.86
CA ALA A 643 4.76 -2.58 -5.37
C ALA A 643 4.91 -3.04 -6.82
N ASP A 644 5.88 -2.47 -7.53
CA ASP A 644 6.40 -2.92 -8.83
C ASP A 644 7.94 -2.81 -8.80
N ASP A 645 8.65 -3.78 -9.39
CA ASP A 645 10.11 -3.92 -9.35
C ASP A 645 10.74 -4.03 -10.74
N SER A 646 11.93 -3.46 -10.88
CA SER A 646 13.05 -4.00 -11.66
C SER A 646 14.28 -3.13 -11.41
N GLY A 647 15.36 -3.77 -10.97
CA GLY A 647 16.64 -3.16 -10.64
C GLY A 647 16.63 -2.55 -9.24
N PHE A 648 17.10 -3.31 -8.26
CA PHE A 648 17.36 -2.75 -6.94
C PHE A 648 18.48 -1.70 -7.07
N GLY A 649 18.16 -0.45 -6.72
CA GLY A 649 19.19 0.56 -6.52
C GLY A 649 20.08 0.16 -5.34
N PRO A 650 21.31 0.70 -5.25
CA PRO A 650 22.22 0.39 -4.16
C PRO A 650 21.52 0.55 -2.82
N SER A 651 21.37 -0.56 -2.11
CA SER A 651 20.77 -0.62 -0.79
C SER A 651 21.88 -0.59 0.23
N VAL A 652 21.59 -0.04 1.41
CA VAL A 652 22.45 -0.26 2.57
C VAL A 652 22.61 -1.77 2.83
N LEU A 653 21.60 -2.58 2.49
CA LEU A 653 21.66 -4.05 2.54
C LEU A 653 22.63 -4.69 1.53
N GLY A 654 23.16 -3.94 0.56
CA GLY A 654 24.21 -4.41 -0.35
C GLY A 654 25.62 -3.99 0.08
N THR A 655 25.77 -3.30 1.22
CA THR A 655 27.06 -2.77 1.69
C THR A 655 27.66 -3.67 2.77
N LYS A 656 28.97 -3.92 2.69
CA LYS A 656 29.69 -4.68 3.71
C LYS A 656 29.61 -4.03 5.09
N GLU A 657 29.66 -2.69 5.14
CA GLU A 657 29.59 -1.93 6.40
C GLU A 657 28.28 -2.16 7.16
N TYR A 658 27.17 -2.33 6.44
CA TYR A 658 25.90 -2.64 7.05
C TYR A 658 25.90 -4.02 7.70
N TRP A 659 26.37 -5.03 6.96
CA TRP A 659 26.38 -6.41 7.43
C TRP A 659 27.37 -6.59 8.57
N ASP A 660 28.56 -5.98 8.50
CA ASP A 660 29.48 -5.91 9.64
C ASP A 660 28.76 -5.29 10.86
N ALA A 661 28.11 -4.13 10.72
CA ALA A 661 27.40 -3.51 11.84
C ALA A 661 26.21 -4.33 12.38
N ALA A 662 25.57 -5.13 11.52
CA ALA A 662 24.48 -6.02 11.90
C ALA A 662 25.01 -7.23 12.68
N TYR A 663 26.02 -7.93 12.16
CA TYR A 663 26.64 -9.07 12.83
C TYR A 663 27.32 -8.67 14.14
N GLU A 664 27.93 -7.48 14.25
CA GLU A 664 28.43 -6.95 15.52
C GLU A 664 27.35 -6.75 16.58
N ARG A 665 26.12 -6.49 16.15
CA ARG A 665 24.97 -6.40 17.06
C ARG A 665 24.50 -7.80 17.45
N GLU A 666 24.44 -8.72 16.49
CA GLU A 666 24.03 -10.10 16.73
C GLU A 666 25.02 -10.86 17.61
N ILE A 667 26.33 -10.67 17.46
CA ILE A 667 27.34 -11.22 18.38
C ILE A 667 27.07 -10.78 19.82
N ARG A 668 26.86 -9.48 20.04
CA ARG A 668 26.56 -8.95 21.38
C ARG A 668 25.25 -9.52 21.94
N ASN A 669 24.23 -9.65 21.09
CA ASN A 669 22.97 -10.27 21.50
C ASN A 669 23.15 -11.75 21.83
N PHE A 670 23.93 -12.50 21.03
CA PHE A 670 24.21 -13.91 21.27
C PHE A 670 25.00 -14.11 22.57
N GLU A 671 26.02 -13.29 22.83
CA GLU A 671 26.76 -13.28 24.10
C GLU A 671 25.87 -12.98 25.31
N ASP A 672 24.90 -12.06 25.17
CA ASP A 672 24.04 -11.62 26.27
C ASP A 672 22.81 -12.51 26.52
N THR A 673 22.23 -13.11 25.47
CA THR A 673 20.93 -13.81 25.54
C THR A 673 20.90 -15.18 24.88
N SER A 674 22.02 -15.66 24.30
CA SER A 674 22.08 -16.88 23.48
C SER A 674 21.10 -16.89 22.30
N ASP A 675 20.69 -15.70 21.84
CA ASP A 675 19.85 -15.53 20.67
C ASP A 675 20.72 -15.63 19.42
N ILE A 676 20.42 -16.58 18.54
CA ILE A 676 21.24 -16.90 17.37
C ILE A 676 21.11 -15.86 16.24
N GLY A 677 20.34 -14.79 16.45
CA GLY A 677 20.19 -13.69 15.50
C GLY A 677 19.08 -13.93 14.47
N GLU A 678 18.93 -12.99 13.53
CA GLU A 678 17.81 -12.99 12.59
C GLU A 678 18.07 -13.90 11.37
N ILE A 679 17.09 -14.74 11.01
CA ILE A 679 17.13 -15.53 9.78
C ILE A 679 16.54 -14.69 8.64
N TRP A 680 17.40 -13.98 7.92
CA TRP A 680 17.03 -12.94 6.94
C TRP A 680 16.10 -13.39 5.79
N PHE A 681 16.25 -14.63 5.30
CA PHE A 681 15.44 -15.16 4.20
C PHE A 681 14.32 -16.11 4.65
N GLY A 682 14.02 -16.11 5.95
CA GLY A 682 12.98 -16.92 6.55
C GLY A 682 13.39 -18.37 6.82
N GLU A 683 12.79 -18.95 7.85
CA GLU A 683 13.05 -20.32 8.31
C GLU A 683 12.64 -21.37 7.26
N HIS A 684 11.51 -21.14 6.58
CA HIS A 684 10.97 -22.08 5.59
C HIS A 684 11.86 -22.30 4.36
N ALA A 685 12.58 -21.26 3.90
CA ALA A 685 13.51 -21.38 2.77
C ALA A 685 14.75 -22.21 3.15
N ALA A 686 15.26 -22.02 4.37
CA ALA A 686 16.36 -22.81 4.90
C ALA A 686 15.95 -24.28 5.08
N GLU A 687 14.81 -24.54 5.71
CA GLU A 687 14.25 -25.90 5.87
C GLU A 687 14.13 -26.63 4.53
N THR A 688 13.62 -25.94 3.50
CA THR A 688 13.39 -26.55 2.20
C THR A 688 14.69 -26.90 1.48
N MET A 689 15.74 -26.06 1.62
CA MET A 689 17.08 -26.36 1.10
C MET A 689 17.71 -27.54 1.84
N VAL A 690 17.59 -27.58 3.17
CA VAL A 690 18.09 -28.69 4.01
C VAL A 690 17.39 -30.00 3.62
N SER A 691 16.06 -30.01 3.51
CA SER A 691 15.30 -31.20 3.08
C SER A 691 15.66 -31.65 1.67
N TRP A 692 16.00 -30.73 0.76
CA TRP A 692 16.45 -31.10 -0.57
C TRP A 692 17.81 -31.79 -0.53
N VAL A 693 18.77 -31.27 0.25
CA VAL A 693 20.09 -31.88 0.42
C VAL A 693 19.98 -33.25 1.09
N GLU A 694 19.19 -33.36 2.17
CA GLU A 694 18.90 -34.63 2.84
C GLU A 694 18.40 -35.67 1.84
N LYS A 695 17.38 -35.33 1.06
CA LYS A 695 16.76 -36.24 0.09
C LYS A 695 17.73 -36.73 -1.00
N HIS A 696 18.67 -35.89 -1.44
CA HIS A 696 19.54 -36.21 -2.58
C HIS A 696 20.94 -36.67 -2.17
N CYS A 697 21.31 -36.50 -0.89
CA CYS A 697 22.64 -36.82 -0.37
C CYS A 697 22.62 -37.64 0.93
N GLN A 698 21.47 -38.18 1.34
CA GLN A 698 21.34 -39.08 2.50
C GLN A 698 22.35 -40.24 2.51
N ASP A 699 22.76 -40.72 1.34
CA ASP A 699 23.65 -41.88 1.20
C ASP A 699 25.16 -41.51 1.27
N ASP A 700 25.49 -40.21 1.30
CA ASP A 700 26.86 -39.70 1.46
C ASP A 700 26.93 -38.52 2.44
N PRO A 701 27.04 -38.80 3.76
CA PRO A 701 27.15 -37.76 4.80
C PRO A 701 28.43 -36.91 4.72
N ASN A 702 29.45 -37.36 3.99
CA ASN A 702 30.72 -36.64 3.83
C ASN A 702 30.75 -35.81 2.54
N VAL A 703 29.62 -35.69 1.83
CA VAL A 703 29.54 -34.86 0.62
C VAL A 703 30.00 -33.43 0.94
N PRO A 704 30.98 -32.87 0.20
CA PRO A 704 31.47 -31.52 0.48
C PRO A 704 30.43 -30.45 0.14
N ILE A 705 29.90 -29.76 1.14
CA ILE A 705 28.87 -28.71 1.01
C ILE A 705 29.42 -27.35 1.45
N VAL A 706 29.12 -26.30 0.68
CA VAL A 706 29.42 -24.91 1.03
C VAL A 706 28.15 -24.07 1.15
N ASP A 707 28.04 -23.26 2.20
CA ASP A 707 27.04 -22.21 2.38
C ASP A 707 27.66 -20.85 2.06
N LEU A 708 27.14 -20.20 1.01
CA LEU A 708 27.63 -18.93 0.48
C LEU A 708 26.92 -17.78 1.17
N GLY A 709 27.66 -16.91 1.86
CA GLY A 709 27.12 -15.87 2.76
C GLY A 709 26.42 -16.48 3.96
N CYS A 710 27.16 -17.30 4.71
CA CYS A 710 26.59 -18.16 5.74
C CYS A 710 25.97 -17.41 6.93
N GLY A 711 26.26 -16.11 7.12
CA GLY A 711 25.66 -15.30 8.17
C GLY A 711 25.91 -15.87 9.57
N ASN A 712 24.85 -16.30 10.26
CA ASN A 712 24.94 -16.93 11.58
C ASN A 712 25.17 -18.47 11.53
N GLY A 713 25.35 -19.07 10.35
CA GLY A 713 25.59 -20.50 10.18
C GLY A 713 24.34 -21.38 10.29
N HIS A 714 23.14 -20.81 10.37
CA HIS A 714 21.90 -21.57 10.60
C HIS A 714 21.65 -22.70 9.57
N LEU A 715 21.98 -22.48 8.30
CA LEU A 715 21.77 -23.49 7.25
C LEU A 715 22.69 -24.71 7.45
N LEU A 716 23.95 -24.46 7.83
CA LEU A 716 24.91 -25.52 8.12
C LEU A 716 24.54 -26.28 9.40
N LEU A 717 24.03 -25.59 10.42
CA LEU A 717 23.52 -26.23 11.64
C LEU A 717 22.41 -27.24 11.33
N GLY A 718 21.45 -26.87 10.48
CA GLY A 718 20.41 -27.80 10.04
C GLY A 718 20.96 -29.03 9.33
N LEU A 719 22.05 -28.90 8.55
CA LEU A 719 22.70 -30.04 7.89
C LEU A 719 23.52 -30.90 8.86
N ALA A 720 24.24 -30.29 9.79
CA ALA A 720 24.99 -31.04 10.81
C ALA A 720 24.05 -31.83 11.75
N GLU A 721 22.88 -31.28 12.06
CA GLU A 721 21.84 -31.99 12.82
C GLU A 721 21.32 -33.23 12.09
N LEU A 722 21.37 -33.25 10.75
CA LEU A 722 21.05 -34.42 9.91
C LEU A 722 22.25 -35.36 9.69
N GLY A 723 23.42 -35.05 10.25
CA GLY A 723 24.61 -35.91 10.23
C GLY A 723 25.61 -35.63 9.11
N PHE A 724 25.48 -34.52 8.37
CA PHE A 724 26.47 -34.11 7.38
C PHE A 724 27.73 -33.55 8.05
N THR A 725 28.92 -34.05 7.67
CA THR A 725 30.17 -33.82 8.42
C THR A 725 31.18 -32.92 7.70
N THR A 726 31.00 -32.67 6.40
CA THR A 726 31.95 -31.92 5.56
C THR A 726 31.33 -30.61 5.11
N LEU A 727 31.12 -29.71 6.08
CA LEU A 727 30.40 -28.46 5.90
C LEU A 727 31.34 -27.26 5.91
N THR A 728 31.19 -26.34 4.96
CA THR A 728 31.98 -25.10 4.89
C THR A 728 31.08 -23.87 4.84
N GLY A 729 31.29 -22.89 5.72
CA GLY A 729 30.63 -21.59 5.67
C GLY A 729 31.58 -20.51 5.16
N LEU A 730 31.15 -19.77 4.14
CA LEU A 730 31.89 -18.62 3.60
C LEU A 730 31.09 -17.34 3.78
N ASP A 731 31.74 -16.29 4.25
CA ASP A 731 31.17 -14.96 4.32
C ASP A 731 32.29 -13.92 4.13
N TYR A 732 32.00 -12.76 3.53
CA TYR A 732 33.00 -11.71 3.40
C TYR A 732 33.20 -10.94 4.73
N SER A 733 32.30 -11.12 5.71
CA SER A 733 32.35 -10.47 7.01
C SER A 733 33.02 -11.38 8.06
N ASP A 734 34.13 -10.92 8.62
CA ASP A 734 34.79 -11.58 9.77
C ASP A 734 33.85 -11.73 10.98
N SER A 735 32.86 -10.86 11.10
CA SER A 735 31.89 -10.87 12.18
C SER A 735 30.81 -11.91 11.99
N SER A 736 30.34 -12.12 10.77
CA SER A 736 29.50 -13.29 10.45
C SER A 736 30.23 -14.59 10.82
N ILE A 737 31.49 -14.73 10.41
CA ILE A 737 32.28 -15.94 10.68
C ILE A 737 32.45 -16.19 12.18
N ARG A 738 32.78 -15.15 12.95
CA ARG A 738 32.87 -15.26 14.42
C ARG A 738 31.53 -15.64 15.05
N LEU A 739 30.42 -15.06 14.59
CA LEU A 739 29.08 -15.39 15.08
C LEU A 739 28.73 -16.85 14.79
N ALA A 740 28.92 -17.31 13.55
CA ALA A 740 28.64 -18.67 13.13
C ALA A 740 29.51 -19.71 13.87
N GLN A 741 30.80 -19.40 14.09
CA GLN A 741 31.70 -20.22 14.91
C GLN A 741 31.20 -20.31 16.34
N ALA A 742 30.89 -19.18 16.99
CA ALA A 742 30.42 -19.15 18.37
C ALA A 742 29.10 -19.93 18.56
N ILE A 743 28.17 -19.81 17.61
CA ILE A 743 26.91 -20.57 17.63
C ILE A 743 27.20 -22.07 17.44
N SER A 744 28.03 -22.44 16.49
CA SER A 744 28.37 -23.84 16.20
C SER A 744 29.14 -24.52 17.33
N GLU A 745 30.01 -23.78 18.02
CA GLU A 745 30.67 -24.22 19.26
C GLU A 745 29.66 -24.41 20.38
N SER A 746 28.73 -23.46 20.59
CA SER A 746 27.69 -23.57 21.63
C SER A 746 26.74 -24.76 21.44
N LYS A 747 26.69 -25.32 20.22
CA LYS A 747 25.84 -26.45 19.82
C LYS A 747 26.62 -27.75 19.61
N ASP A 748 27.92 -27.77 19.93
CA ASP A 748 28.82 -28.92 19.77
C ASP A 748 28.96 -29.46 18.32
N PHE A 749 28.66 -28.64 17.31
CA PHE A 749 28.76 -29.03 15.89
C PHE A 749 30.01 -28.49 15.18
N ILE A 750 30.83 -27.69 15.85
CA ILE A 750 32.02 -27.05 15.25
C ILE A 750 33.01 -28.04 14.62
N SER A 751 33.07 -29.29 15.11
CA SER A 751 33.95 -30.33 14.55
C SER A 751 33.56 -30.79 13.15
N GLN A 752 32.32 -30.54 12.73
CA GLN A 752 31.75 -30.89 11.42
C GLN A 752 31.80 -29.72 10.43
N MET A 753 32.22 -28.54 10.89
CA MET A 753 32.12 -27.30 10.13
C MET A 753 33.45 -26.56 10.06
N THR A 754 33.72 -25.95 8.91
CA THR A 754 34.83 -25.03 8.74
C THR A 754 34.31 -23.69 8.24
N PHE A 755 34.76 -22.60 8.85
CA PHE A 755 34.32 -21.26 8.49
C PHE A 755 35.50 -20.44 7.97
N HIS A 756 35.30 -19.69 6.88
CA HIS A 756 36.33 -18.83 6.31
C HIS A 756 35.78 -17.48 5.89
N THR A 757 36.49 -16.42 6.28
CA THR A 757 36.28 -15.09 5.69
C THR A 757 36.78 -15.10 4.25
N ALA A 758 35.89 -14.94 3.27
CA ALA A 758 36.22 -14.91 1.85
C ALA A 758 35.21 -14.06 1.07
N ASP A 759 35.70 -13.19 0.19
CA ASP A 759 34.87 -12.46 -0.76
C ASP A 759 34.75 -13.26 -2.06
N ILE A 760 33.58 -13.83 -2.30
CA ILE A 760 33.28 -14.68 -3.46
C ILE A 760 33.59 -13.98 -4.79
N LEU A 761 33.50 -12.65 -4.83
CA LEU A 761 33.77 -11.87 -6.04
C LEU A 761 35.24 -11.52 -6.23
N ASP A 762 36.08 -11.66 -5.19
CA ASP A 762 37.54 -11.52 -5.28
C ASP A 762 38.20 -12.87 -5.61
N PRO A 763 38.72 -13.06 -6.83
CA PRO A 763 39.35 -14.32 -7.22
C PRO A 763 40.54 -14.71 -6.36
N SER A 764 41.23 -13.74 -5.73
CA SER A 764 42.38 -14.01 -4.86
C SER A 764 41.98 -14.56 -3.49
N SER A 765 40.74 -14.33 -3.06
CA SER A 765 40.18 -14.90 -1.83
C SER A 765 39.70 -16.35 -2.02
N ILE A 766 39.33 -16.70 -3.26
CA ILE A 766 38.74 -17.99 -3.62
C ILE A 766 39.75 -18.96 -4.24
N SER A 767 40.54 -18.52 -5.22
CA SER A 767 41.48 -19.37 -5.97
C SER A 767 42.92 -19.20 -5.46
N PRO A 768 43.70 -20.29 -5.30
CA PRO A 768 43.38 -21.69 -5.63
C PRO A 768 42.70 -22.45 -4.48
N LYS A 769 42.36 -21.78 -3.37
CA LYS A 769 41.98 -22.41 -2.09
C LYS A 769 40.72 -23.27 -2.15
N PHE A 770 39.74 -22.88 -2.97
CA PHE A 770 38.43 -23.54 -3.05
C PHE A 770 38.09 -24.09 -4.45
N ASP A 771 39.05 -24.09 -5.37
CA ASP A 771 38.82 -24.53 -6.75
C ASP A 771 38.43 -26.02 -6.78
N SER A 772 37.30 -26.33 -7.44
CA SER A 772 36.70 -27.67 -7.59
C SER A 772 36.53 -28.47 -6.28
N LYS A 773 36.37 -27.79 -5.13
CA LYS A 773 36.34 -28.42 -3.80
C LYS A 773 34.96 -28.93 -3.37
N PHE A 774 33.88 -28.33 -3.87
CA PHE A 774 32.53 -28.59 -3.35
C PHE A 774 31.66 -29.35 -4.34
N MET A 775 30.85 -30.28 -3.84
CA MET A 775 29.81 -30.94 -4.63
C MET A 775 28.51 -30.13 -4.64
N ILE A 776 28.20 -29.46 -3.53
CA ILE A 776 26.99 -28.65 -3.39
C ILE A 776 27.35 -27.26 -2.87
N ALA A 777 26.84 -26.23 -3.53
CA ALA A 777 26.84 -24.85 -3.06
C ALA A 777 25.42 -24.42 -2.76
N LEU A 778 25.21 -23.85 -1.57
CA LEU A 778 23.93 -23.34 -1.11
C LEU A 778 24.00 -21.81 -1.08
N ASP A 779 23.00 -21.15 -1.67
CA ASP A 779 22.85 -19.71 -1.66
C ASP A 779 21.43 -19.36 -1.24
N LYS A 780 21.29 -18.98 0.04
CA LYS A 780 20.01 -18.58 0.64
C LYS A 780 19.84 -17.06 0.60
N GLY A 781 20.19 -16.42 -0.51
CA GLY A 781 19.97 -14.99 -0.75
C GLY A 781 21.24 -14.12 -0.71
N THR A 782 22.40 -14.71 -0.81
CA THR A 782 23.70 -14.01 -0.95
C THR A 782 23.81 -13.37 -2.33
N TYR A 783 23.37 -14.06 -3.38
CA TYR A 783 23.22 -13.46 -4.69
C TYR A 783 22.28 -12.25 -4.66
N ASP A 784 21.18 -12.33 -3.89
CA ASP A 784 20.25 -11.23 -3.71
C ASP A 784 20.93 -10.03 -3.05
N ALA A 785 21.68 -10.24 -1.95
CA ALA A 785 22.41 -9.18 -1.26
C ALA A 785 23.49 -8.53 -2.15
N ILE A 786 24.26 -9.32 -2.88
CA ILE A 786 25.27 -8.83 -3.84
C ILE A 786 24.61 -8.01 -4.97
N SER A 787 23.43 -8.43 -5.41
CA SER A 787 22.64 -7.70 -6.42
C SER A 787 22.24 -6.29 -5.95
N LEU A 788 22.27 -6.02 -4.64
CA LEU A 788 21.97 -4.71 -4.04
C LEU A 788 23.19 -3.78 -3.87
N ALA A 789 24.41 -4.21 -4.22
CA ALA A 789 25.65 -3.50 -3.86
C ALA A 789 26.02 -2.29 -4.77
N GLY A 790 25.30 -2.07 -5.88
CA GLY A 790 25.59 -0.97 -6.82
C GLY A 790 26.75 -1.26 -7.79
N HIS A 791 26.94 -0.41 -8.80
CA HIS A 791 27.79 -0.66 -9.97
C HIS A 791 29.29 -0.32 -9.82
N GLU A 792 29.78 0.12 -8.65
CA GLU A 792 31.17 0.62 -8.50
C GLU A 792 32.08 -0.27 -7.64
N ALA A 793 32.08 -1.59 -7.84
CA ALA A 793 33.16 -2.46 -7.37
C ALA A 793 34.02 -2.94 -8.54
N LYS A 794 35.34 -2.73 -8.47
CA LYS A 794 36.30 -3.11 -9.52
C LYS A 794 36.35 -4.64 -9.68
N VAL A 795 35.83 -5.16 -10.78
CA VAL A 795 36.12 -6.52 -11.26
C VAL A 795 37.01 -6.41 -12.51
N GLY A 796 38.33 -6.52 -12.33
CA GLY A 796 39.27 -6.62 -13.45
C GLY A 796 39.20 -5.50 -14.52
N LYS A 797 39.77 -5.77 -15.69
CA LYS A 797 39.93 -4.79 -16.80
C LYS A 797 38.69 -4.68 -17.71
N GLY A 798 37.49 -4.51 -17.16
CA GLY A 798 36.26 -4.30 -17.95
C GLY A 798 35.10 -3.71 -17.14
N GLN A 799 34.17 -3.02 -17.81
CA GLN A 799 32.89 -2.58 -17.22
C GLN A 799 31.88 -3.74 -17.26
N GLY A 800 31.38 -4.17 -16.09
CA GLY A 800 30.33 -5.19 -15.92
C GLY A 800 29.53 -4.97 -14.62
N HIS A 801 28.39 -5.63 -14.46
CA HIS A 801 27.60 -5.65 -13.23
C HIS A 801 28.39 -6.40 -12.13
N ILE A 802 28.30 -5.98 -10.86
CA ILE A 802 29.03 -6.64 -9.75
C ILE A 802 28.70 -8.15 -9.64
N VAL A 803 27.51 -8.54 -10.09
CA VAL A 803 27.01 -9.93 -10.14
C VAL A 803 27.57 -10.76 -11.30
N ASP A 804 28.17 -10.15 -12.33
CA ASP A 804 28.61 -10.85 -13.55
C ASP A 804 29.75 -11.85 -13.26
N GLY A 805 30.47 -11.65 -12.16
CA GLY A 805 31.51 -12.55 -11.67
C GLY A 805 31.00 -13.69 -10.79
N TYR A 806 29.80 -13.57 -10.20
CA TYR A 806 29.32 -14.49 -9.17
C TYR A 806 29.09 -15.90 -9.71
N SER A 807 28.37 -16.03 -10.82
CA SER A 807 28.09 -17.34 -11.44
C SER A 807 29.37 -18.09 -11.78
N SER A 808 30.34 -17.41 -12.40
CA SER A 808 31.62 -18.03 -12.75
C SER A 808 32.51 -18.31 -11.52
N ALA A 809 32.41 -17.52 -10.45
CA ALA A 809 33.12 -17.77 -9.19
C ALA A 809 32.57 -19.01 -8.47
N VAL A 810 31.25 -19.12 -8.33
CA VAL A 810 30.59 -20.29 -7.73
C VAL A 810 30.85 -21.54 -8.59
N ALA A 811 30.75 -21.43 -9.92
CA ALA A 811 31.07 -22.53 -10.81
C ALA A 811 32.51 -23.03 -10.64
N ARG A 812 33.49 -22.14 -10.38
CA ARG A 812 34.88 -22.53 -10.14
C ARG A 812 35.04 -23.35 -8.86
N MET A 813 34.27 -23.02 -7.82
CA MET A 813 34.34 -23.71 -6.53
C MET A 813 33.70 -25.11 -6.57
N LEU A 814 32.75 -25.31 -7.48
CA LEU A 814 32.05 -26.58 -7.65
C LEU A 814 32.85 -27.59 -8.48
N ASN A 815 32.74 -28.86 -8.13
CA ASN A 815 33.38 -29.97 -8.84
C ASN A 815 32.90 -30.05 -10.31
N ASP A 816 33.84 -30.33 -11.22
CA ASP A 816 33.57 -30.46 -12.66
C ASP A 816 32.68 -31.68 -12.99
N GLU A 817 32.77 -32.73 -12.16
CA GLU A 817 31.97 -33.95 -12.27
C GLU A 817 30.69 -33.85 -11.44
N GLY A 818 29.80 -32.94 -11.86
CA GLY A 818 28.42 -32.92 -11.38
C GLY A 818 28.14 -32.06 -10.15
N GLY A 819 28.94 -31.04 -9.88
CA GLY A 819 28.64 -30.04 -8.85
C GLY A 819 27.31 -29.32 -9.08
N VAL A 820 26.61 -29.00 -7.98
CA VAL A 820 25.26 -28.41 -7.98
C VAL A 820 25.22 -27.12 -7.16
N LEU A 821 24.54 -26.10 -7.68
CA LEU A 821 24.15 -24.89 -6.96
C LEU A 821 22.66 -24.95 -6.64
N VAL A 822 22.32 -24.81 -5.36
CA VAL A 822 20.96 -24.63 -4.86
C VAL A 822 20.80 -23.16 -4.48
N ILE A 823 20.04 -22.41 -5.28
CA ILE A 823 19.88 -20.96 -5.10
C ILE A 823 18.42 -20.61 -4.82
N THR A 824 18.20 -19.86 -3.74
CA THR A 824 16.89 -19.24 -3.43
C THR A 824 16.98 -17.73 -3.59
N SER A 825 16.02 -17.15 -4.31
CA SER A 825 15.89 -15.71 -4.46
C SER A 825 14.49 -15.22 -4.13
N CYS A 826 14.40 -14.07 -3.48
CA CYS A 826 13.16 -13.29 -3.34
C CYS A 826 13.12 -12.06 -4.24
N ASN A 827 14.25 -11.73 -4.88
CA ASN A 827 14.46 -10.52 -5.67
C ASN A 827 14.44 -10.79 -7.19
N TRP A 828 14.61 -12.04 -7.61
CA TRP A 828 14.69 -12.43 -9.02
C TRP A 828 13.63 -13.48 -9.36
N THR A 829 13.06 -13.37 -10.55
CA THR A 829 12.16 -14.39 -11.09
C THR A 829 12.93 -15.65 -11.51
N GLU A 830 12.20 -16.76 -11.70
CA GLU A 830 12.78 -18.01 -12.19
C GLU A 830 13.50 -17.81 -13.53
N GLU A 831 12.85 -17.15 -14.49
CA GLU A 831 13.40 -16.94 -15.82
C GLU A 831 14.67 -16.09 -15.80
N GLU A 832 14.74 -15.09 -14.91
CA GLU A 832 15.92 -14.24 -14.75
C GLU A 832 17.09 -14.99 -14.12
N LEU A 833 16.87 -15.78 -13.06
CA LEU A 833 17.92 -16.61 -12.48
C LEU A 833 18.46 -17.62 -13.49
N ILE A 834 17.59 -18.31 -14.24
CA ILE A 834 18.03 -19.23 -15.29
C ILE A 834 18.90 -18.47 -16.30
N GLN A 835 18.48 -17.27 -16.71
CA GLN A 835 19.21 -16.47 -17.68
C GLN A 835 20.57 -15.99 -17.19
N VAL A 836 20.70 -15.63 -15.91
CA VAL A 836 21.98 -15.22 -15.28
C VAL A 836 22.94 -16.39 -15.24
N PHE A 837 22.48 -17.55 -14.77
CA PHE A 837 23.35 -18.69 -14.50
C PHE A 837 23.56 -19.61 -15.71
N LYS A 838 22.82 -19.44 -16.82
CA LYS A 838 22.88 -20.31 -18.01
C LYS A 838 24.26 -20.47 -18.63
N LYS A 839 25.19 -19.53 -18.39
CA LYS A 839 26.53 -19.58 -18.99
C LYS A 839 27.32 -20.75 -18.39
N ASP A 840 27.26 -20.90 -17.08
CA ASP A 840 28.07 -21.85 -16.33
C ASP A 840 27.24 -23.05 -15.80
N PHE A 841 25.90 -22.96 -15.82
CA PHE A 841 25.00 -23.99 -15.27
C PHE A 841 23.83 -24.36 -16.20
N ASP A 842 23.31 -25.57 -16.01
CA ASP A 842 22.04 -26.06 -16.56
C ASP A 842 21.01 -26.27 -15.43
N LEU A 843 19.75 -25.92 -15.69
CA LEU A 843 18.66 -26.13 -14.74
C LEU A 843 18.30 -27.62 -14.63
N VAL A 844 18.28 -28.15 -13.41
CA VAL A 844 17.93 -29.54 -13.10
C VAL A 844 16.51 -29.66 -12.53
N GLU A 845 16.23 -28.92 -11.47
CA GLU A 845 14.99 -29.06 -10.70
C GLU A 845 14.51 -27.69 -10.18
N ARG A 846 13.19 -27.61 -9.95
CA ARG A 846 12.51 -26.48 -9.33
C ARG A 846 11.84 -26.93 -8.04
N ILE A 847 12.11 -26.23 -6.94
CA ILE A 847 11.41 -26.49 -5.69
C ILE A 847 10.10 -25.68 -5.68
N LYS A 848 8.97 -26.37 -5.48
CA LYS A 848 7.65 -25.74 -5.46
C LYS A 848 7.36 -25.08 -4.12
N HIS A 849 7.11 -23.78 -4.14
CA HIS A 849 6.63 -23.00 -3.00
C HIS A 849 5.12 -22.73 -3.11
N LYS A 850 4.49 -22.30 -2.01
CA LYS A 850 3.06 -21.88 -2.04
C LYS A 850 2.90 -20.72 -3.02
N SER A 851 1.99 -20.88 -3.99
CA SER A 851 1.81 -19.95 -5.10
C SER A 851 0.38 -19.40 -5.17
N PHE A 852 0.24 -18.19 -5.68
CA PHE A 852 -1.04 -17.51 -5.90
C PHE A 852 -1.22 -17.21 -7.39
N THR A 853 -2.47 -17.17 -7.85
CA THR A 853 -2.81 -17.05 -9.28
C THR A 853 -3.51 -15.73 -9.54
N PHE A 854 -3.03 -14.98 -10.54
CA PHE A 854 -3.59 -13.70 -10.97
C PHE A 854 -3.44 -13.54 -12.49
N GLY A 855 -4.51 -13.16 -13.19
CA GLY A 855 -4.46 -12.93 -14.65
C GLY A 855 -4.06 -14.13 -15.51
N GLY A 856 -4.23 -15.36 -15.02
CA GLY A 856 -3.83 -16.59 -15.71
C GLY A 856 -2.35 -16.98 -15.54
N LYS A 857 -1.58 -16.25 -14.74
CA LYS A 857 -0.22 -16.63 -14.32
C LYS A 857 -0.20 -16.95 -12.82
N THR A 858 0.58 -17.98 -12.46
CA THR A 858 0.73 -18.47 -11.10
C THR A 858 2.17 -18.23 -10.65
N GLY A 859 2.36 -17.53 -9.53
CA GLY A 859 3.69 -17.16 -9.01
C GLY A 859 3.80 -17.38 -7.50
N SER A 860 5.03 -17.45 -6.98
CA SER A 860 5.32 -17.55 -5.53
C SER A 860 6.14 -16.35 -5.06
N THR A 861 6.20 -16.11 -3.74
CA THR A 861 6.95 -15.00 -3.13
C THR A 861 8.47 -15.21 -3.13
N ILE A 862 8.92 -16.45 -3.36
CA ILE A 862 10.32 -16.83 -3.49
C ILE A 862 10.47 -17.88 -4.59
N VAL A 863 11.63 -17.95 -5.20
CA VAL A 863 12.00 -18.95 -6.21
C VAL A 863 13.23 -19.70 -5.72
N THR A 864 13.21 -21.04 -5.80
CA THR A 864 14.38 -21.87 -5.49
C THR A 864 14.68 -22.81 -6.67
N LEU A 865 15.89 -22.70 -7.21
CA LEU A 865 16.36 -23.45 -8.38
C LEU A 865 17.55 -24.35 -8.04
N ILE A 866 17.57 -25.52 -8.66
CA ILE A 866 18.68 -26.47 -8.61
C ILE A 866 19.41 -26.43 -9.95
N LEU A 867 20.65 -25.99 -9.94
CA LEU A 867 21.46 -25.71 -11.13
C LEU A 867 22.71 -26.59 -11.13
N LYS A 868 22.91 -27.42 -12.15
CA LYS A 868 24.09 -28.28 -12.29
C LYS A 868 25.16 -27.60 -13.13
N LYS A 869 26.41 -27.65 -12.67
CA LYS A 869 27.56 -27.10 -13.38
C LYS A 869 27.70 -27.76 -14.75
N LYS A 870 27.94 -26.95 -15.80
CA LYS A 870 28.22 -27.44 -17.14
C LYS A 870 29.58 -28.10 -17.21
N SER A 871 29.65 -29.30 -17.78
CA SER A 871 30.89 -29.91 -18.21
C SER A 871 31.49 -29.05 -19.32
N ARG A 872 32.66 -28.45 -19.07
CA ARG A 872 33.42 -27.80 -20.14
C ARG A 872 34.05 -28.89 -21.01
N PRO A 873 33.97 -28.79 -22.35
CA PRO A 873 34.61 -29.75 -23.25
C PRO A 873 36.12 -29.78 -23.10
#